data_AF-A0A8H7MDI7-F1
#
_entry.id   AF-A0A8H7MDI7-F1
#
_cell.length_a   1.000
_cell.length_b   1.000
_cell.length_c   1.000
_cell.angle_alpha   90.00
_cell.angle_beta   90.00
_cell.angle_gamma   90.00
#
_symmetry.space_group_name_H-M   'P 1'
#
loop_
_entity.id
_entity.type
_entity.pdbx_description
1 polymer ?
#
loop_
_entity_poly.entity_id
_entity_poly.type
_entity_poly.pdbx_seq_one_letter_code
_entity_poly.pdbx_strand_id
1 'polypeptide(L)'
;MSPADGSNGLEMAAQRNFHHPYEPYEIQKQFMSAVYECIEAGKVGIFESPTGTGKSLSLICGSLTWLRDHKRRTFEDGLSTDNLDDDEPEWMLEYAREEKRRTALQQRADLEERLAKVRAKEKKLKERYANGEPRFKRQKTSAADPDDDGDDEARFLLDDYESENEATDKSSSRRDPDSGFSAETQALMKKLGMPVGRDDKDEDAEAVDELKVFYCSRTHSQLSQFSGELRRVKIPPAITPNSKNAEPEADGDGEVAEAFKHLTLGSRKNLCINPKVQKLGSTSLINEKCLDLQKPGTAADHKCPFLPTKETETVVNDFRDHALADIRDIEDLGAIGKKLGICPYYASRPAVKPSEIVTLPYPLLLQRTAREALDINLKDHVVIIDEAHNLMDAINGIYSVSVSLSQLQRSRSQLTTYLQKFRNRLKGKNRVYVAQTVRLLDSLVGYLQGTAAHASDEEGVVQIGDLMAGKGVDQINLYKLLRYLDESKLARKVDGYIVYAEEQEKSKDEASRGLTQRREAKSSMPVLMHIQSFFYALLNPSAEGRFFYAKNDDDLGLCLKYMLLDPTHHFREIVDDARAVILAGGTMSPMSDYSDYLLSYLPPSRITTLSCGHVIPPSNLLACPVTTGPSGAPFDFTFEKRNAASTIADLGAALLSFVARIPDGVVVFFPSYAYLDRCIDVWRRTAAPPSASHAKNMFDALAAVKPVFHESKSKAAGTTTTTTTTPAPSSSSAPPPATDAKATTTDTVLAAYTTAVTTGLPRGRGALLLAVVGGSLSEGINFSDALGRGVAVVGLPFPPAHSAEWKARMGHVARKAREKGVVTDGVRGEGD
;
A
#
# COMPACT_ATOMS: atom_id res chain seq x y z
N MET A 1 24.78 49.41 18.91
CA MET A 1 24.64 48.50 17.77
C MET A 1 23.85 47.31 18.28
N SER A 2 22.53 47.40 18.15
CA SER A 2 21.57 46.43 18.67
C SER A 2 21.39 45.28 17.68
N PRO A 3 21.05 44.07 18.14
CA PRO A 3 20.87 42.91 17.26
C PRO A 3 19.57 43.07 16.48
N ALA A 4 19.63 42.81 15.17
CA ALA A 4 18.48 42.82 14.29
C ALA A 4 17.56 41.61 14.61
N ASP A 5 16.28 41.93 14.69
CA ASP A 5 15.13 41.09 14.98
C ASP A 5 15.04 39.82 14.11
N GLY A 6 14.96 38.66 14.77
CA GLY A 6 14.51 37.39 14.20
C GLY A 6 12.99 37.16 14.36
N SER A 7 12.22 38.22 14.61
CA SER A 7 10.78 38.18 14.92
C SER A 7 9.86 38.26 13.69
N ASN A 8 10.34 38.75 12.54
CA ASN A 8 9.50 38.94 11.34
C ASN A 8 9.02 37.64 10.67
N GLY A 9 9.65 36.49 10.94
CA GLY A 9 9.24 35.20 10.36
C GLY A 9 8.03 34.56 11.05
N LEU A 10 7.87 34.79 12.36
CA LEU A 10 6.80 34.19 13.16
C LEU A 10 5.49 35.01 13.13
N GLU A 11 5.54 36.33 12.91
CA GLU A 11 4.33 37.15 12.80
C GLU A 11 3.55 36.95 11.49
N MET A 12 4.20 36.56 10.39
CA MET A 12 3.51 36.23 9.13
C MET A 12 2.77 34.89 9.15
N ALA A 13 3.09 33.98 10.08
CA ALA A 13 2.40 32.70 10.22
C ALA A 13 0.98 32.85 10.80
N ALA A 14 0.71 33.94 11.52
CA ALA A 14 -0.56 34.17 12.24
C ALA A 14 -1.72 34.69 11.35
N GLN A 15 -1.50 35.00 10.06
CA GLN A 15 -2.50 35.65 9.18
C GLN A 15 -2.95 34.83 7.97
N ARG A 16 -2.44 33.60 7.77
CA ARG A 16 -2.86 32.78 6.60
C ARG A 16 -4.16 32.04 6.87
N ASN A 17 -5.12 32.18 5.95
CA ASN A 17 -6.35 31.39 5.96
C ASN A 17 -6.09 30.05 5.26
N PHE A 18 -6.03 28.96 6.02
CA PHE A 18 -5.86 27.60 5.48
C PHE A 18 -7.18 26.97 4.98
N HIS A 19 -8.28 27.73 4.98
CA HIS A 19 -9.60 27.28 4.52
C HIS A 19 -10.07 25.99 5.20
N HIS A 20 -9.73 25.85 6.47
CA HIS A 20 -10.17 24.72 7.29
C HIS A 20 -11.71 24.75 7.42
N PRO A 21 -12.43 23.64 7.19
CA PRO A 21 -13.90 23.63 7.14
C PRO A 21 -14.58 23.83 8.51
N TYR A 22 -13.79 23.87 9.57
CA TYR A 22 -14.20 24.17 10.94
C TYR A 22 -13.24 25.20 11.52
N GLU A 23 -13.59 25.81 12.66
CA GLU A 23 -12.64 26.64 13.39
C GLU A 23 -11.47 25.77 13.89
N PRO A 24 -10.22 26.00 13.41
CA PRO A 24 -9.11 25.14 13.75
C PRO A 24 -8.56 25.47 15.14
N TYR A 25 -8.21 24.44 15.91
CA TYR A 25 -7.46 24.59 17.16
C TYR A 25 -6.09 25.20 16.88
N GLU A 26 -5.50 25.84 17.90
CA GLU A 26 -4.19 26.49 17.74
C GLU A 26 -3.10 25.50 17.31
N ILE A 27 -3.13 24.27 17.85
CA ILE A 27 -2.21 23.21 17.43
C ILE A 27 -2.38 22.82 15.94
N GLN A 28 -3.60 22.91 15.40
CA GLN A 28 -3.88 22.61 13.99
C GLN A 28 -3.34 23.74 13.10
N LYS A 29 -3.47 25.00 13.53
CA LYS A 29 -2.87 26.14 12.82
C LYS A 29 -1.35 26.05 12.77
N GLN A 30 -0.72 25.68 13.88
CA GLN A 30 0.72 25.43 13.94
C GLN A 30 1.13 24.30 13.00
N PHE A 31 0.38 23.19 13.01
CA PHE A 31 0.62 22.06 12.12
C PHE A 31 0.49 22.45 10.64
N MET A 32 -0.58 23.14 10.26
CA MET A 32 -0.81 23.60 8.88
C MET A 32 0.30 24.56 8.40
N SER A 33 0.74 25.47 9.28
CA SER A 33 1.82 26.42 8.98
C SER A 33 3.16 25.71 8.78
N ALA A 34 3.50 24.76 9.66
CA ALA A 34 4.72 23.98 9.53
C ALA A 34 4.74 23.13 8.25
N VAL A 35 3.60 22.53 7.87
CA VAL A 35 3.46 21.80 6.60
C VAL A 35 3.70 22.74 5.42
N TYR A 36 3.04 23.90 5.40
CA TYR A 36 3.19 24.88 4.33
C TYR A 36 4.64 25.33 4.17
N GLU A 37 5.29 25.75 5.26
CA GLU A 37 6.67 26.25 5.25
C GLU A 37 7.68 25.17 4.85
N CYS A 38 7.46 23.93 5.30
CA CYS A 38 8.30 22.80 4.92
C CYS A 38 8.23 22.50 3.41
N ILE A 39 7.04 22.60 2.81
CA ILE A 39 6.85 22.41 1.37
C ILE A 39 7.46 23.59 0.58
N GLU A 40 7.25 24.81 1.05
CA GLU A 40 7.83 26.01 0.45
C GLU A 40 9.35 25.93 0.39
N ALA A 41 9.98 25.54 1.50
CA ALA A 41 11.44 25.41 1.63
C ALA A 41 12.03 24.15 0.97
N GLY A 42 11.21 23.26 0.40
CA GLY A 42 11.69 22.02 -0.24
C GLY A 42 12.42 21.08 0.74
N LYS A 43 11.87 20.92 1.95
CA LYS A 43 12.46 20.14 3.05
C LYS A 43 11.76 18.80 3.27
N VAL A 44 12.36 17.98 4.12
CA VAL A 44 11.72 16.78 4.67
C VAL A 44 11.12 17.12 6.03
N GLY A 45 9.81 16.99 6.16
CA GLY A 45 9.06 17.25 7.39
C GLY A 45 8.76 15.96 8.13
N ILE A 46 8.99 15.92 9.45
CA ILE A 46 8.63 14.80 10.33
C ILE A 46 7.66 15.36 11.37
N PHE A 47 6.38 15.09 11.19
CA PHE A 47 5.32 15.71 11.98
C PHE A 47 4.53 14.67 12.77
N GLU A 48 4.42 14.92 14.07
CA GLU A 48 3.60 14.15 14.99
C GLU A 48 2.34 14.95 15.36
N SER A 49 1.18 14.35 15.11
CA SER A 49 -0.10 14.90 15.53
C SER A 49 -0.94 13.78 16.14
N PRO A 50 -1.28 13.85 17.45
CA PRO A 50 -2.01 12.79 18.13
C PRO A 50 -3.28 12.37 17.41
N THR A 51 -3.70 11.12 17.57
CA THR A 51 -4.92 10.61 16.94
C THR A 51 -6.15 11.42 17.39
N GLY A 52 -7.09 11.63 16.46
CA GLY A 52 -8.31 12.41 16.73
C GLY A 52 -8.16 13.93 16.70
N THR A 53 -6.96 14.48 16.48
CA THR A 53 -6.72 15.94 16.39
C THR A 53 -6.97 16.55 15.01
N GLY A 54 -7.50 15.77 14.04
CA GLY A 54 -7.75 16.25 12.68
C GLY A 54 -6.48 16.37 11.81
N LYS A 55 -5.51 15.46 12.03
CA LYS A 55 -4.24 15.39 11.27
C LYS A 55 -4.46 15.39 9.76
N SER A 56 -5.27 14.47 9.24
CA SER A 56 -5.49 14.31 7.79
C SER A 56 -6.11 15.58 7.18
N LEU A 57 -7.11 16.18 7.83
CA LEU A 57 -7.68 17.46 7.42
C LEU A 57 -6.65 18.62 7.47
N SER A 58 -5.80 18.65 8.50
CA SER A 58 -4.73 19.66 8.61
C SER A 58 -3.66 19.50 7.53
N LEU A 59 -3.28 18.25 7.19
CA LEU A 59 -2.39 17.96 6.05
C LEU A 59 -3.00 18.44 4.74
N ILE A 60 -4.29 18.15 4.50
CA ILE A 60 -5.02 18.61 3.30
C ILE A 60 -5.00 20.13 3.23
N CYS A 61 -5.44 20.81 4.28
CA CYS A 61 -5.56 22.27 4.29
C CYS A 61 -4.19 22.96 4.12
N GLY A 62 -3.16 22.52 4.84
CA GLY A 62 -1.81 23.07 4.74
C GLY A 62 -1.19 22.88 3.35
N SER A 63 -1.24 21.65 2.81
CA SER A 63 -0.63 21.32 1.52
C SER A 63 -1.38 21.90 0.32
N LEU A 64 -2.71 21.94 0.34
CA LEU A 64 -3.49 22.45 -0.78
C LEU A 64 -3.55 23.98 -0.81
N THR A 65 -3.52 24.63 0.36
CA THR A 65 -3.33 26.09 0.40
C THR A 65 -1.99 26.46 -0.23
N TRP A 66 -0.92 25.74 0.14
CA TRP A 66 0.38 25.90 -0.49
C TRP A 66 0.33 25.66 -2.01
N LEU A 67 -0.30 24.58 -2.46
CA LEU A 67 -0.40 24.25 -3.88
C LEU A 67 -1.09 25.36 -4.67
N ARG A 68 -2.18 25.93 -4.13
CA ARG A 68 -2.95 27.01 -4.75
C ARG A 68 -2.17 28.31 -4.80
N ASP A 69 -1.52 28.68 -3.70
CA ASP A 69 -0.65 29.85 -3.62
C ASP A 69 0.56 29.72 -4.56
N HIS A 70 1.16 28.53 -4.66
CA HIS A 70 2.27 28.26 -5.55
C HIS A 70 1.83 28.37 -7.01
N LYS A 71 0.69 27.77 -7.40
CA LYS A 71 0.14 27.92 -8.75
C LYS A 71 -0.16 29.38 -9.11
N ARG A 72 -0.67 30.17 -8.16
CA ARG A 72 -0.91 31.61 -8.35
C ARG A 72 0.39 32.36 -8.63
N ARG A 73 1.38 32.18 -7.76
CA ARG A 73 2.71 32.82 -7.89
C ARG A 73 3.41 32.41 -9.17
N THR A 74 3.52 31.11 -9.46
CA THR A 74 4.17 30.61 -10.69
C THR A 74 3.46 31.09 -11.96
N PHE A 75 2.13 31.27 -11.91
CA PHE A 75 1.39 31.87 -13.02
C PHE A 75 1.68 33.37 -13.18
N GLU A 76 1.74 34.12 -12.09
CA GLU A 76 2.10 35.55 -12.08
C GLU A 76 3.56 35.76 -12.53
N ASP A 77 4.49 34.95 -12.03
CA ASP A 77 5.91 34.95 -12.42
C ASP A 77 6.08 34.55 -13.89
N GLY A 78 5.27 33.59 -14.37
CA GLY A 78 5.24 33.18 -15.77
C GLY A 78 4.66 34.25 -16.71
N LEU A 79 3.95 35.24 -16.17
CA LEU A 79 3.56 36.47 -16.89
C LEU A 79 4.66 37.54 -16.80
N SER A 80 5.52 37.50 -15.79
CA SER A 80 6.55 38.51 -15.57
C SER A 80 7.91 38.19 -16.22
N THR A 81 8.03 37.15 -17.05
CA THR A 81 9.35 36.76 -17.60
C THR A 81 10.00 37.83 -18.48
N ASP A 82 11.03 38.43 -17.89
CA ASP A 82 12.26 39.12 -18.33
C ASP A 82 13.03 38.51 -19.55
N ASN A 83 12.37 37.87 -20.52
CA ASN A 83 13.02 37.24 -21.70
C ASN A 83 12.63 37.89 -23.04
N LEU A 84 12.22 39.16 -23.02
CA LEU A 84 11.99 39.95 -24.22
C LEU A 84 12.99 41.10 -24.21
N ASP A 85 13.63 41.35 -25.36
CA ASP A 85 14.64 42.39 -25.52
C ASP A 85 14.17 43.71 -24.88
N ASP A 86 15.06 44.41 -24.16
CA ASP A 86 14.81 45.72 -23.51
C ASP A 86 14.26 46.81 -24.48
N ASP A 87 14.19 46.51 -25.78
CA ASP A 87 13.71 47.38 -26.85
C ASP A 87 12.20 47.20 -27.20
N GLU A 88 11.47 46.24 -26.60
CA GLU A 88 10.03 46.06 -26.88
C GLU A 88 9.14 47.09 -26.12
N PRO A 89 8.17 47.75 -26.80
CA PRO A 89 7.27 48.71 -26.14
C PRO A 89 6.38 48.08 -25.05
N GLU A 90 6.17 48.80 -23.94
CA GLU A 90 5.35 48.35 -22.79
C GLU A 90 3.95 47.82 -23.18
N TRP A 91 3.28 48.43 -24.16
CA TRP A 91 1.95 48.01 -24.61
C TRP A 91 1.95 46.64 -25.30
N MET A 92 3.06 46.26 -25.94
CA MET A 92 3.23 44.96 -26.60
C MET A 92 3.50 43.86 -25.57
N LEU A 93 4.31 44.16 -24.55
CA LEU A 93 4.53 43.28 -23.39
C LEU A 93 3.24 43.08 -22.58
N GLU A 94 2.47 44.14 -22.35
CA GLU A 94 1.18 44.07 -21.65
C GLU A 94 0.16 43.24 -22.44
N TYR A 95 0.09 43.42 -23.76
CA TYR A 95 -0.76 42.61 -24.64
C TYR A 95 -0.35 41.12 -24.64
N ALA A 96 0.95 40.81 -24.71
CA ALA A 96 1.44 39.43 -24.66
C ALA A 96 1.13 38.75 -23.32
N ARG A 97 1.25 39.47 -22.20
CA ARG A 97 0.83 39.00 -20.87
C ARG A 97 -0.67 38.75 -20.81
N GLU A 98 -1.46 39.69 -21.30
CA GLU A 98 -2.92 39.58 -21.32
C GLU A 98 -3.40 38.44 -22.23
N GLU A 99 -2.75 38.22 -23.37
CA GLU A 99 -3.02 37.10 -24.28
C GLU A 99 -2.65 35.74 -23.67
N LYS A 100 -1.48 35.62 -23.03
CA LYS A 100 -1.07 34.41 -22.32
C LYS A 100 -2.02 34.09 -21.16
N ARG A 101 -2.43 35.12 -20.40
CA ARG A 101 -3.43 34.98 -19.32
C ARG A 101 -4.79 34.58 -19.86
N ARG A 102 -5.27 35.19 -20.95
CA ARG A 102 -6.54 34.86 -21.60
C ARG A 102 -6.55 33.42 -22.10
N THR A 103 -5.48 32.98 -22.77
CA THR A 103 -5.35 31.60 -23.27
C THR A 103 -5.35 30.59 -22.13
N ALA A 104 -4.60 30.84 -21.05
CA ALA A 104 -4.59 29.96 -19.88
C ALA A 104 -5.93 29.89 -19.15
N LEU A 105 -6.62 31.04 -19.00
CA LEU A 105 -7.97 31.09 -18.43
C LEU A 105 -8.97 30.36 -19.32
N GLN A 106 -8.87 30.50 -20.64
CA GLN A 106 -9.75 29.84 -21.60
C GLN A 106 -9.58 28.31 -21.56
N GLN A 107 -8.35 27.80 -21.61
CA GLN A 107 -8.09 26.35 -21.48
C GLN A 107 -8.64 25.77 -20.18
N ARG A 108 -8.49 26.49 -19.06
CA ARG A 108 -9.00 26.06 -17.76
C ARG A 108 -10.53 26.10 -17.71
N ALA A 109 -11.14 27.17 -18.25
CA ALA A 109 -12.60 27.30 -18.35
C ALA A 109 -13.20 26.19 -19.24
N ASP A 110 -12.57 25.86 -20.36
CA ASP A 110 -13.00 24.79 -21.26
C ASP A 110 -12.95 23.42 -20.55
N LEU A 111 -11.88 23.15 -19.79
CA LEU A 111 -11.78 21.95 -18.97
C LEU A 111 -12.87 21.91 -17.88
N GLU A 112 -13.08 23.01 -17.16
CA GLU A 112 -14.11 23.10 -16.12
C GLU A 112 -15.52 22.94 -16.69
N GLU A 113 -15.81 23.51 -17.87
CA GLU A 113 -17.09 23.35 -18.55
C GLU A 113 -17.33 21.89 -18.95
N ARG A 114 -16.31 21.20 -19.50
CA ARG A 114 -16.38 19.76 -19.81
C ARG A 114 -16.70 18.94 -18.56
N LEU A 115 -15.98 19.18 -17.45
CA LEU A 115 -16.22 18.50 -16.18
C LEU A 115 -17.60 18.83 -15.58
N ALA A 116 -18.05 20.09 -15.69
CA ALA A 116 -19.37 20.51 -15.23
C ALA A 116 -20.51 19.82 -16.00
N LYS A 117 -20.36 19.67 -17.33
CA LYS A 117 -21.30 18.88 -18.17
C LYS A 117 -21.39 17.43 -17.70
N VAL A 118 -20.26 16.82 -17.34
CA VAL A 118 -20.21 15.47 -16.78
C VAL A 118 -20.95 15.40 -15.44
N ARG A 119 -20.65 16.30 -14.49
CA ARG A 119 -21.35 16.39 -13.20
C ARG A 119 -22.86 16.55 -13.37
N ALA A 120 -23.30 17.42 -14.28
CA ALA A 120 -24.72 17.67 -14.54
C ALA A 120 -25.43 16.44 -15.13
N LYS A 121 -24.78 15.70 -16.04
CA LYS A 121 -25.31 14.43 -16.57
C LYS A 121 -25.46 13.38 -15.48
N GLU A 122 -24.49 13.26 -14.57
CA GLU A 122 -24.53 12.31 -13.46
C GLU A 122 -25.58 12.65 -12.42
N LYS A 123 -25.68 13.94 -12.02
CA LYS A 123 -26.70 14.42 -11.09
C LYS A 123 -28.10 14.12 -11.59
N LYS A 124 -28.39 14.43 -12.88
CA LYS A 124 -29.67 14.10 -13.53
C LYS A 124 -29.96 12.60 -13.53
N LEU A 125 -28.94 11.75 -13.71
CA LEU A 125 -29.11 10.29 -13.67
C LEU A 125 -29.41 9.80 -12.25
N LYS A 126 -28.75 10.36 -11.23
CA LYS A 126 -28.95 10.03 -9.82
C LYS A 126 -30.34 10.46 -9.33
N GLU A 127 -30.81 11.62 -9.73
CA GLU A 127 -32.15 12.13 -9.43
C GLU A 127 -33.25 11.26 -10.06
N ARG A 128 -33.10 10.85 -11.33
CA ARG A 128 -34.02 9.88 -11.96
C ARG A 128 -34.08 8.55 -11.23
N TYR A 129 -32.93 8.06 -10.74
CA TYR A 129 -32.87 6.83 -9.97
C TYR A 129 -33.54 6.95 -8.60
N ALA A 130 -33.31 8.07 -7.89
CA ALA A 130 -33.96 8.35 -6.61
C ALA A 130 -35.49 8.47 -6.75
N ASN A 131 -35.97 8.89 -7.94
CA ASN A 131 -37.39 8.99 -8.27
C ASN A 131 -38.01 7.67 -8.77
N GLY A 132 -37.29 6.54 -8.71
CA GLY A 132 -37.86 5.20 -8.89
C GLY A 132 -38.05 4.74 -10.35
N GLU A 133 -37.46 5.41 -11.34
CA GLU A 133 -37.60 4.99 -12.73
C GLU A 133 -36.73 3.75 -13.07
N PRO A 134 -37.30 2.71 -13.73
CA PRO A 134 -36.58 1.47 -14.00
C PRO A 134 -35.53 1.61 -15.11
N ARG A 135 -34.45 0.83 -14.94
CA ARG A 135 -33.26 0.78 -15.78
C ARG A 135 -33.58 0.38 -17.24
N PHE A 136 -33.08 1.12 -18.23
CA PHE A 136 -33.01 0.62 -19.61
C PHE A 136 -32.15 -0.66 -19.65
N LYS A 137 -32.67 -1.70 -20.32
CA LYS A 137 -32.08 -3.04 -20.42
C LYS A 137 -30.67 -2.99 -21.01
N ARG A 138 -29.72 -3.67 -20.33
CA ARG A 138 -28.38 -3.97 -20.86
C ARG A 138 -28.49 -4.76 -22.15
N GLN A 139 -27.72 -4.36 -23.16
CA GLN A 139 -27.53 -5.12 -24.40
C GLN A 139 -26.87 -6.47 -24.07
N LYS A 140 -27.49 -7.54 -24.57
CA LYS A 140 -27.08 -8.93 -24.35
C LYS A 140 -26.04 -9.30 -25.40
N THR A 141 -24.80 -9.51 -25.00
CA THR A 141 -23.76 -10.09 -25.87
C THR A 141 -23.96 -11.60 -25.93
N SER A 142 -24.02 -12.15 -27.14
CA SER A 142 -24.18 -13.58 -27.43
C SER A 142 -22.95 -14.38 -26.99
N ALA A 143 -23.20 -15.52 -26.34
CA ALA A 143 -22.20 -16.55 -26.09
C ALA A 143 -22.11 -17.46 -27.33
N ALA A 144 -20.90 -17.78 -27.75
CA ALA A 144 -20.60 -18.82 -28.74
C ALA A 144 -19.72 -19.89 -28.07
N ASP A 145 -20.00 -21.16 -28.37
CA ASP A 145 -19.30 -22.36 -27.89
C ASP A 145 -17.88 -22.49 -28.46
N PRO A 146 -16.95 -23.13 -27.72
CA PRO A 146 -15.60 -23.44 -28.20
C PRO A 146 -15.48 -24.90 -28.63
N ASP A 147 -14.98 -25.15 -29.84
CA ASP A 147 -14.27 -26.39 -30.19
C ASP A 147 -13.34 -26.07 -31.37
N ASP A 148 -12.06 -25.86 -31.09
CA ASP A 148 -10.96 -26.14 -32.01
C ASP A 148 -9.64 -26.24 -31.21
N ASP A 149 -9.12 -27.44 -31.08
CA ASP A 149 -7.93 -27.79 -30.30
C ASP A 149 -6.84 -28.25 -31.30
N GLY A 150 -5.86 -27.37 -31.55
CA GLY A 150 -4.84 -27.56 -32.58
C GLY A 150 -3.53 -26.83 -32.28
N ASP A 151 -2.61 -27.58 -31.66
CA ASP A 151 -1.18 -27.30 -31.42
C ASP A 151 -0.80 -26.35 -30.26
N ASP A 152 -1.24 -26.72 -29.05
CA ASP A 152 -1.18 -25.92 -27.82
C ASP A 152 0.15 -26.02 -27.03
N GLU A 153 1.12 -26.84 -27.48
CA GLU A 153 2.43 -26.99 -26.79
C GLU A 153 3.46 -25.90 -27.21
N ALA A 154 3.30 -25.26 -28.36
CA ALA A 154 4.23 -24.24 -28.85
C ALA A 154 4.26 -22.98 -27.97
N ARG A 155 3.13 -22.65 -27.30
CA ARG A 155 2.99 -21.49 -26.40
C ARG A 155 3.93 -21.50 -25.19
N PHE A 156 4.46 -22.68 -24.83
CA PHE A 156 5.35 -22.84 -23.69
C PHE A 156 6.84 -22.83 -24.07
N LEU A 157 7.17 -22.75 -25.36
CA LEU A 157 8.55 -22.65 -25.82
C LEU A 157 9.14 -21.27 -25.48
N LEU A 158 10.40 -21.22 -25.03
CA LEU A 158 11.11 -19.96 -24.82
C LEU A 158 11.46 -19.31 -26.17
N ASP A 159 11.28 -17.99 -26.25
CA ASP A 159 11.70 -17.20 -27.39
C ASP A 159 13.22 -17.05 -27.38
N ASP A 160 13.78 -16.63 -28.50
CA ASP A 160 15.22 -16.50 -28.66
C ASP A 160 15.78 -15.38 -27.79
N TYR A 161 16.76 -15.71 -26.94
CA TYR A 161 17.46 -14.72 -26.12
C TYR A 161 18.84 -14.41 -26.71
N GLU A 162 19.04 -13.15 -27.11
CA GLU A 162 20.31 -12.62 -27.60
C GLU A 162 20.91 -11.68 -26.53
N SER A 163 22.09 -12.03 -26.00
CA SER A 163 22.80 -11.21 -25.00
C SER A 163 23.47 -10.00 -25.66
N GLU A 164 23.36 -8.82 -25.05
CA GLU A 164 23.84 -7.52 -25.56
C GLU A 164 25.36 -7.37 -25.82
N ASN A 165 26.20 -8.35 -25.50
CA ASN A 165 27.65 -8.25 -25.78
C ASN A 165 28.03 -8.54 -27.25
N GLU A 166 27.05 -8.73 -28.13
CA GLU A 166 27.21 -8.76 -29.59
C GLU A 166 26.47 -7.60 -30.28
N ALA A 167 26.08 -6.55 -29.54
CA ALA A 167 25.46 -5.34 -30.05
C ALA A 167 26.44 -4.15 -30.04
N THR A 168 27.57 -4.27 -30.73
CA THR A 168 28.29 -3.11 -31.25
C THR A 168 27.77 -2.80 -32.65
N ASP A 169 27.33 -1.55 -32.86
CA ASP A 169 26.84 -0.94 -34.11
C ASP A 169 25.40 -1.18 -34.58
N LYS A 170 24.41 -0.90 -33.72
CA LYS A 170 23.13 -0.30 -34.18
C LYS A 170 22.57 0.74 -33.20
N SER A 171 23.23 1.89 -33.10
CA SER A 171 22.55 3.12 -32.68
C SER A 171 21.91 3.81 -33.88
N SER A 172 20.68 4.27 -33.70
CA SER A 172 19.90 5.15 -34.60
C SER A 172 19.31 4.52 -35.88
N SER A 173 18.09 4.00 -35.78
CA SER A 173 16.97 4.36 -36.69
C SER A 173 15.74 3.48 -36.39
N ARG A 174 14.90 3.89 -35.45
CA ARG A 174 13.47 3.58 -35.55
C ARG A 174 12.84 4.79 -36.23
N ARG A 175 12.75 4.72 -37.55
CA ARG A 175 11.90 5.62 -38.34
C ARG A 175 10.47 5.12 -38.16
N ASP A 176 9.59 6.01 -37.71
CA ASP A 176 8.15 5.88 -37.89
C ASP A 176 7.84 5.64 -39.38
N PRO A 177 7.01 4.65 -39.74
CA PRO A 177 6.61 4.44 -41.12
C PRO A 177 5.27 5.13 -41.38
N ASP A 178 5.21 6.47 -41.37
CA ASP A 178 4.07 7.17 -41.98
C ASP A 178 4.25 8.68 -42.29
N SER A 179 5.16 9.02 -43.20
CA SER A 179 4.92 10.20 -44.07
C SER A 179 5.74 10.08 -45.35
N GLY A 180 5.06 9.99 -46.49
CA GLY A 180 5.66 9.76 -47.81
C GLY A 180 6.41 10.94 -48.43
N PHE A 181 7.04 11.82 -47.64
CA PHE A 181 7.82 12.94 -48.16
C PHE A 181 9.20 13.01 -47.52
N SER A 182 10.22 13.39 -48.31
CA SER A 182 11.58 13.58 -47.80
C SER A 182 11.65 14.80 -46.87
N ALA A 183 12.54 14.77 -45.89
CA ALA A 183 12.73 15.85 -44.91
C ALA A 183 13.08 17.20 -45.57
N GLU A 184 13.78 17.17 -46.71
CA GLU A 184 14.09 18.37 -47.49
C GLU A 184 12.85 18.93 -48.20
N THR A 185 11.94 18.06 -48.66
CA THR A 185 10.67 18.47 -49.26
C THR A 185 9.73 19.11 -48.23
N GLN A 186 9.71 18.60 -47.00
CA GLN A 186 8.91 19.15 -45.90
C GLN A 186 9.46 20.52 -45.44
N ALA A 187 10.78 20.68 -45.36
CA ALA A 187 11.42 21.96 -45.03
C ALA A 187 11.17 23.03 -46.10
N LEU A 188 11.18 22.64 -47.38
CA LEU A 188 10.89 23.54 -48.51
C LEU A 188 9.42 23.99 -48.50
N MET A 189 8.49 23.07 -48.24
CA MET A 189 7.04 23.35 -48.16
C MET A 189 6.70 24.31 -47.00
N LYS A 190 7.38 24.17 -45.85
CA LYS A 190 7.25 25.08 -44.70
C LYS A 190 7.79 26.48 -45.00
N LYS A 191 8.84 26.57 -45.82
CA LYS A 191 9.42 27.86 -46.26
C LYS A 191 8.58 28.58 -47.32
N LEU A 192 7.73 27.84 -48.03
CA LEU A 192 6.85 28.35 -49.10
C LEU A 192 5.42 28.66 -48.60
N GLY A 193 5.13 28.51 -47.31
CA GLY A 193 3.84 28.89 -46.72
C GLY A 193 2.64 28.05 -47.17
N MET A 194 2.86 26.84 -47.69
CA MET A 194 1.78 25.92 -48.07
C MET A 194 1.42 24.99 -46.90
N PRO A 195 0.13 24.84 -46.54
CA PRO A 195 -0.28 23.97 -45.44
C PRO A 195 -0.14 22.51 -45.85
N VAL A 196 0.74 21.78 -45.16
CA VAL A 196 0.92 20.34 -45.33
C VAL A 196 0.08 19.64 -44.29
N GLY A 197 -1.06 19.07 -44.71
CA GLY A 197 -1.88 18.17 -43.90
C GLY A 197 -2.56 18.86 -42.72
N ARG A 198 -3.90 18.88 -42.73
CA ARG A 198 -4.65 19.14 -41.51
C ARG A 198 -4.44 17.91 -40.63
N ASP A 199 -3.49 17.98 -39.70
CA ASP A 199 -3.43 17.06 -38.58
C ASP A 199 -4.68 17.33 -37.73
N ASP A 200 -5.70 16.47 -37.81
CA ASP A 200 -6.75 16.35 -36.80
C ASP A 200 -6.18 15.77 -35.48
N LYS A 201 -4.94 16.12 -35.13
CA LYS A 201 -4.21 15.74 -33.91
C LYS A 201 -3.89 16.92 -32.99
N ASP A 202 -4.33 18.13 -33.33
CA ASP A 202 -4.11 19.33 -32.52
C ASP A 202 -5.32 19.73 -31.63
N GLU A 203 -6.33 18.88 -31.46
CA GLU A 203 -7.45 19.14 -30.51
C GLU A 203 -7.23 18.62 -29.08
N ASP A 204 -6.19 17.82 -28.83
CA ASP A 204 -5.80 17.40 -27.48
C ASP A 204 -4.36 17.85 -27.21
N ALA A 205 -4.20 19.12 -26.82
CA ALA A 205 -2.95 19.60 -26.21
C ALA A 205 -2.51 18.58 -25.15
N GLU A 206 -1.32 17.96 -25.30
CA GLU A 206 -0.77 17.04 -24.31
C GLU A 206 -0.89 17.70 -22.93
N ALA A 207 -1.72 17.11 -22.05
CA ALA A 207 -2.00 17.69 -20.74
C ALA A 207 -0.67 17.98 -20.03
N VAL A 208 -0.42 19.25 -19.74
CA VAL A 208 0.79 19.72 -19.08
C VAL A 208 0.89 19.03 -17.73
N ASP A 209 2.07 18.47 -17.43
CA ASP A 209 2.32 17.79 -16.16
C ASP A 209 2.39 18.83 -15.03
N GLU A 210 1.25 19.12 -14.40
CA GLU A 210 1.17 20.13 -13.34
C GLU A 210 1.89 19.67 -12.06
N LEU A 211 2.30 20.60 -11.20
CA LEU A 211 2.79 20.23 -9.86
C LEU A 211 1.67 19.55 -9.07
N LYS A 212 1.96 18.38 -8.47
CA LYS A 212 0.99 17.54 -7.76
C LYS A 212 1.39 17.26 -6.32
N VAL A 213 0.40 16.91 -5.52
CA VAL A 213 0.57 16.30 -4.20
C VAL A 213 0.27 14.81 -4.29
N PHE A 214 1.29 13.98 -4.10
CA PHE A 214 1.14 12.54 -3.91
C PHE A 214 0.84 12.26 -2.44
N TYR A 215 -0.36 11.78 -2.13
CA TYR A 215 -0.76 11.40 -0.79
C TYR A 215 -0.72 9.88 -0.64
N CYS A 216 0.02 9.40 0.36
CA CYS A 216 0.26 7.99 0.57
C CYS A 216 -0.16 7.57 1.97
N SER A 217 -0.86 6.43 2.06
CA SER A 217 -1.31 5.86 3.32
C SER A 217 -1.16 4.34 3.33
N ARG A 218 -1.15 3.74 4.53
CA ARG A 218 -0.96 2.30 4.72
C ARG A 218 -2.11 1.47 4.14
N THR A 219 -3.37 1.89 4.34
CA THR A 219 -4.55 1.09 3.97
C THR A 219 -5.47 1.81 2.98
N HIS A 220 -6.26 1.03 2.22
CA HIS A 220 -7.28 1.59 1.32
C HIS A 220 -8.39 2.32 2.09
N SER A 221 -8.78 1.84 3.28
CA SER A 221 -9.79 2.52 4.10
C SER A 221 -9.36 3.93 4.52
N GLN A 222 -8.07 4.13 4.82
CA GLN A 222 -7.51 5.46 5.12
C GLN A 222 -7.57 6.38 3.90
N LEU A 223 -7.28 5.87 2.69
CA LEU A 223 -7.37 6.66 1.45
C LEU A 223 -8.82 7.04 1.12
N SER A 224 -9.78 6.14 1.36
CA SER A 224 -11.21 6.46 1.21
C SER A 224 -11.67 7.50 2.25
N GLN A 225 -11.16 7.43 3.50
CA GLN A 225 -11.39 8.46 4.51
C GLN A 225 -10.82 9.82 4.07
N PHE A 226 -9.57 9.86 3.59
CA PHE A 226 -8.94 11.06 3.05
C PHE A 226 -9.78 11.68 1.92
N SER A 227 -10.28 10.87 0.99
CA SER A 227 -11.16 11.33 -0.10
C SER A 227 -12.46 11.95 0.44
N GLY A 228 -12.99 11.40 1.55
CA GLY A 228 -14.14 11.96 2.27
C GLY A 228 -13.87 13.31 2.95
N GLU A 229 -12.67 13.49 3.52
CA GLU A 229 -12.24 14.73 4.14
C GLU A 229 -11.92 15.81 3.10
N LEU A 230 -11.26 15.42 2.00
CA LEU A 230 -10.94 16.31 0.88
C LEU A 230 -12.20 16.95 0.28
N ARG A 231 -13.32 16.22 0.19
CA ARG A 231 -14.61 16.75 -0.28
C ARG A 231 -15.16 17.90 0.56
N ARG A 232 -14.71 18.06 1.81
CA ARG A 232 -15.17 19.11 2.73
C ARG A 232 -14.38 20.41 2.58
N VAL A 233 -13.16 20.33 2.04
CA VAL A 233 -12.26 21.48 1.92
C VAL A 233 -12.59 22.25 0.64
N LYS A 234 -12.79 23.56 0.77
CA LYS A 234 -13.03 24.48 -0.35
C LYS A 234 -12.02 25.60 -0.29
N ILE A 235 -11.11 25.63 -1.26
CA ILE A 235 -10.08 26.66 -1.39
C ILE A 235 -10.39 27.48 -2.65
N PRO A 236 -10.18 28.81 -2.64
CA PRO A 236 -10.40 29.67 -3.80
C PRO A 236 -9.62 29.22 -5.05
N PRO A 237 -10.09 29.61 -6.26
CA PRO A 237 -9.36 29.38 -7.50
C PRO A 237 -7.92 29.91 -7.45
N ALA A 238 -7.00 29.22 -8.14
CA ALA A 238 -5.59 29.63 -8.15
C ALA A 238 -5.39 30.94 -8.92
N ILE A 239 -6.15 31.15 -10.00
CA ILE A 239 -6.09 32.33 -10.86
C ILE A 239 -7.46 33.02 -10.80
N THR A 240 -7.50 34.28 -10.41
CA THR A 240 -8.70 35.10 -10.45
C THR A 240 -8.74 35.98 -11.71
N PRO A 241 -9.92 36.27 -12.28
CA PRO A 241 -10.06 37.29 -13.30
C PRO A 241 -9.65 38.67 -12.73
N ASN A 242 -9.02 39.50 -13.56
CA ASN A 242 -8.38 40.75 -13.14
C ASN A 242 -9.41 41.71 -12.48
N SER A 243 -9.33 41.87 -11.16
CA SER A 243 -10.17 42.80 -10.39
C SER A 243 -9.62 44.23 -10.42
N LYS A 244 -9.50 44.81 -11.63
CA LYS A 244 -9.28 46.25 -11.78
C LYS A 244 -10.55 47.03 -12.14
N ASN A 245 -11.67 46.36 -12.45
CA ASN A 245 -12.95 47.00 -12.80
C ASN A 245 -14.21 46.26 -12.29
N ALA A 246 -14.10 45.31 -11.35
CA ALA A 246 -15.27 44.66 -10.76
C ALA A 246 -15.56 45.28 -9.39
N GLU A 247 -16.66 46.04 -9.30
CA GLU A 247 -17.21 46.45 -8.01
C GLU A 247 -17.53 45.21 -7.15
N PRO A 248 -17.36 45.27 -5.82
CA PRO A 248 -17.72 44.17 -4.94
C PRO A 248 -19.25 44.10 -4.86
N GLU A 249 -19.90 43.39 -5.77
CA GLU A 249 -21.30 43.03 -5.57
C GLU A 249 -21.39 42.01 -4.43
N ALA A 250 -22.17 42.41 -3.42
CA ALA A 250 -22.48 41.66 -2.22
C ALA A 250 -23.29 40.39 -2.55
N ASP A 251 -23.02 39.33 -1.78
CA ASP A 251 -23.92 38.22 -1.46
C ASP A 251 -24.64 37.55 -2.65
N GLY A 252 -23.87 36.95 -3.55
CA GLY A 252 -24.37 35.96 -4.51
C GLY A 252 -23.62 34.63 -4.39
N ASP A 253 -24.34 33.54 -4.07
CA ASP A 253 -23.91 32.14 -4.00
C ASP A 253 -23.43 31.55 -5.37
N GLY A 254 -22.67 32.32 -6.14
CA GLY A 254 -22.30 32.05 -7.53
C GLY A 254 -20.80 32.14 -7.83
N GLU A 255 -19.92 32.16 -6.82
CA GLU A 255 -18.48 31.99 -7.06
C GLU A 255 -18.23 30.61 -7.66
N VAL A 256 -17.68 30.57 -8.88
CA VAL A 256 -17.28 29.33 -9.56
C VAL A 256 -16.14 28.70 -8.76
N ALA A 257 -16.50 27.81 -7.83
CA ALA A 257 -15.54 27.06 -7.04
C ALA A 257 -14.82 26.06 -7.95
N GLU A 258 -13.56 26.35 -8.27
CA GLU A 258 -12.69 25.42 -8.96
C GLU A 258 -12.46 24.18 -8.07
N ALA A 259 -13.07 23.06 -8.45
CA ALA A 259 -12.86 21.80 -7.75
C ALA A 259 -11.44 21.27 -7.96
N PHE A 260 -10.94 20.56 -6.95
CA PHE A 260 -9.67 19.83 -7.02
C PHE A 260 -9.77 18.63 -7.96
N LYS A 261 -8.75 18.47 -8.80
CA LYS A 261 -8.62 17.31 -9.70
C LYS A 261 -7.91 16.19 -8.93
N HIS A 262 -8.69 15.26 -8.40
CA HIS A 262 -8.19 14.16 -7.56
C HIS A 262 -8.26 12.83 -8.31
N LEU A 263 -7.22 12.01 -8.14
CA LEU A 263 -7.17 10.66 -8.69
C LEU A 263 -6.72 9.65 -7.62
N THR A 264 -7.48 8.56 -7.49
CA THR A 264 -7.11 7.42 -6.64
C THR A 264 -6.46 6.32 -7.47
N LEU A 265 -5.20 5.98 -7.16
CA LEU A 265 -4.51 4.84 -7.77
C LEU A 265 -4.59 3.60 -6.86
N GLY A 266 -4.74 2.44 -7.48
CA GLY A 266 -4.83 1.17 -6.77
C GLY A 266 -4.28 -0.01 -7.55
N SER A 267 -4.15 -1.13 -6.85
CA SER A 267 -3.66 -2.37 -7.46
C SER A 267 -4.69 -2.96 -8.43
N ARG A 268 -4.23 -3.87 -9.31
CA ARG A 268 -5.14 -4.64 -10.19
C ARG A 268 -6.19 -5.43 -9.40
N LYS A 269 -5.89 -5.85 -8.16
CA LYS A 269 -6.84 -6.57 -7.31
C LYS A 269 -8.09 -5.75 -7.01
N ASN A 270 -7.95 -4.43 -6.89
CA ASN A 270 -9.05 -3.53 -6.54
C ASN A 270 -9.79 -3.03 -7.79
N LEU A 271 -9.05 -2.74 -8.87
CA LEU A 271 -9.60 -2.09 -10.07
C LEU A 271 -9.98 -3.06 -11.20
N CYS A 272 -9.64 -4.35 -11.12
CA CYS A 272 -9.97 -5.28 -12.19
C CYS A 272 -11.47 -5.60 -12.24
N ILE A 273 -12.10 -5.27 -13.37
CA ILE A 273 -13.52 -5.55 -13.65
C ILE A 273 -13.73 -6.84 -14.46
N ASN A 274 -12.66 -7.53 -14.87
CA ASN A 274 -12.76 -8.78 -15.62
C ASN A 274 -13.11 -9.94 -14.66
N PRO A 275 -14.30 -10.56 -14.78
CA PRO A 275 -14.75 -11.58 -13.84
C PRO A 275 -13.88 -12.85 -13.86
N LYS A 276 -13.19 -13.15 -14.97
CA LYS A 276 -12.27 -14.30 -15.06
C LYS A 276 -10.99 -14.07 -14.25
N VAL A 277 -10.58 -12.80 -14.09
CA VAL A 277 -9.36 -12.42 -13.36
C VAL A 277 -9.67 -12.10 -11.90
N GLN A 278 -10.75 -11.34 -11.64
CA GLN A 278 -11.13 -10.88 -10.31
C GLN A 278 -11.36 -12.04 -9.31
N LYS A 279 -11.81 -13.20 -9.79
CA LYS A 279 -12.08 -14.40 -8.97
C LYS A 279 -10.83 -15.08 -8.40
N LEU A 280 -9.63 -14.79 -8.91
CA LEU A 280 -8.39 -15.49 -8.54
C LEU A 280 -7.93 -15.25 -7.08
N GLY A 281 -8.50 -14.27 -6.37
CA GLY A 281 -8.35 -14.06 -4.92
C GLY A 281 -6.98 -13.54 -4.46
N SER A 282 -5.89 -13.93 -5.12
CA SER A 282 -4.52 -13.51 -4.85
C SER A 282 -4.06 -12.38 -5.78
N THR A 283 -3.37 -11.38 -5.21
CA THR A 283 -2.83 -10.23 -5.96
C THR A 283 -1.85 -10.66 -7.06
N SER A 284 -0.98 -11.63 -6.78
CA SER A 284 0.01 -12.13 -7.74
C SER A 284 -0.66 -12.83 -8.92
N LEU A 285 -1.66 -13.69 -8.67
CA LEU A 285 -2.41 -14.39 -9.70
C LEU A 285 -3.20 -13.43 -10.60
N ILE A 286 -3.80 -12.40 -9.99
CA ILE A 286 -4.49 -11.34 -10.72
C ILE A 286 -3.52 -10.61 -11.64
N ASN A 287 -2.33 -10.25 -11.15
CA ASN A 287 -1.30 -9.59 -11.94
C ASN A 287 -0.85 -10.48 -13.11
N GLU A 288 -0.57 -11.76 -12.87
CA GLU A 288 -0.10 -12.68 -13.90
C GLU A 288 -1.17 -12.94 -14.96
N LYS A 289 -2.38 -13.31 -14.56
CA LYS A 289 -3.46 -13.55 -15.53
C LYS A 289 -3.77 -12.29 -16.33
N CYS A 290 -3.73 -11.12 -15.71
CA CYS A 290 -3.94 -9.86 -16.42
C CYS A 290 -2.86 -9.60 -17.49
N LEU A 291 -1.59 -9.91 -17.20
CA LEU A 291 -0.50 -9.79 -18.17
C LEU A 291 -0.56 -10.86 -19.26
N ASP A 292 -1.00 -12.08 -18.93
CA ASP A 292 -1.18 -13.15 -19.91
C ASP A 292 -2.21 -12.79 -20.98
N LEU A 293 -3.31 -12.14 -20.58
CA LEU A 293 -4.34 -11.65 -21.50
C LEU A 293 -3.88 -10.47 -22.38
N GLN A 294 -2.67 -9.95 -22.19
CA GLN A 294 -2.08 -8.84 -22.94
C GLN A 294 -0.97 -9.27 -23.90
N LYS A 295 -0.62 -10.57 -23.93
CA LYS A 295 0.53 -11.04 -24.72
C LYS A 295 0.32 -10.80 -26.23
N PRO A 296 1.39 -10.40 -26.95
CA PRO A 296 1.37 -10.37 -28.41
C PRO A 296 1.21 -11.81 -28.93
N GLY A 297 0.30 -12.02 -29.89
CA GLY A 297 -0.05 -13.35 -30.42
C GLY A 297 -1.21 -14.08 -29.73
N THR A 298 -1.74 -13.55 -28.61
CA THR A 298 -2.99 -14.08 -28.04
C THR A 298 -4.17 -13.80 -28.97
N ALA A 299 -4.95 -14.84 -29.29
CA ALA A 299 -6.15 -14.71 -30.11
C ALA A 299 -7.15 -13.71 -29.50
N ALA A 300 -7.94 -13.03 -30.34
CA ALA A 300 -8.73 -11.87 -29.94
C ALA A 300 -9.81 -12.20 -28.88
N ASP A 301 -10.32 -13.42 -28.92
CA ASP A 301 -11.25 -14.04 -27.97
C ASP A 301 -10.62 -14.31 -26.59
N HIS A 302 -9.31 -14.51 -26.55
CA HIS A 302 -8.52 -14.72 -25.33
C HIS A 302 -7.88 -13.45 -24.79
N LYS A 303 -8.03 -12.29 -25.45
CA LYS A 303 -7.60 -11.00 -24.90
C LYS A 303 -8.58 -10.47 -23.85
N CYS A 304 -8.11 -9.56 -23.01
CA CYS A 304 -9.00 -8.88 -22.07
C CYS A 304 -9.90 -7.89 -22.83
N PRO A 305 -11.24 -8.04 -22.79
CA PRO A 305 -12.15 -7.19 -23.56
C PRO A 305 -12.23 -5.75 -23.03
N PHE A 306 -11.74 -5.51 -21.80
CA PHE A 306 -11.78 -4.21 -21.15
C PHE A 306 -10.46 -3.43 -21.31
N LEU A 307 -9.42 -4.02 -21.91
CA LEU A 307 -8.13 -3.35 -22.04
C LEU A 307 -8.24 -2.16 -23.01
N PRO A 308 -7.72 -0.97 -22.68
CA PRO A 308 -7.71 0.16 -23.60
C PRO A 308 -6.93 -0.16 -24.89
N THR A 309 -7.55 0.12 -26.03
CA THR A 309 -6.96 0.09 -27.39
C THR A 309 -7.08 1.48 -28.02
N LYS A 310 -6.42 1.70 -29.18
CA LYS A 310 -6.54 2.96 -29.94
C LYS A 310 -7.99 3.30 -30.31
N GLU A 311 -8.81 2.29 -30.57
CA GLU A 311 -10.23 2.47 -30.91
C GLU A 311 -11.08 2.93 -29.71
N THR A 312 -10.62 2.68 -28.48
CA THR A 312 -11.33 3.04 -27.24
C THR A 312 -10.81 4.35 -26.61
N GLU A 313 -9.97 5.10 -27.31
CA GLU A 313 -9.35 6.33 -26.80
C GLU A 313 -10.38 7.37 -26.33
N THR A 314 -11.49 7.51 -27.05
CA THR A 314 -12.62 8.37 -26.63
C THR A 314 -13.23 7.92 -25.31
N VAL A 315 -13.35 6.62 -25.07
CA VAL A 315 -13.88 6.04 -23.81
C VAL A 315 -12.86 6.19 -22.67
N VAL A 316 -11.57 6.18 -22.98
CA VAL A 316 -10.50 6.50 -22.00
C VAL A 316 -10.60 7.97 -21.59
N ASN A 317 -10.82 8.87 -22.55
CA ASN A 317 -11.01 10.30 -22.28
C ASN A 317 -12.30 10.54 -21.48
N ASP A 318 -13.39 9.85 -21.81
CA ASP A 318 -14.62 9.88 -21.00
C ASP A 318 -14.34 9.39 -19.58
N PHE A 319 -13.60 8.28 -19.41
CA PHE A 319 -13.23 7.78 -18.10
C PHE A 319 -12.40 8.80 -17.31
N ARG A 320 -11.41 9.44 -17.95
CA ARG A 320 -10.59 10.51 -17.37
C ARG A 320 -11.48 11.65 -16.88
N ASP A 321 -12.38 12.14 -17.72
CA ASP A 321 -13.24 13.27 -17.39
C ASP A 321 -14.22 12.91 -16.27
N HIS A 322 -14.76 11.69 -16.25
CA HIS A 322 -15.57 11.16 -15.14
C HIS A 322 -14.78 11.01 -13.84
N ALA A 323 -13.51 10.59 -13.92
CA ALA A 323 -12.64 10.41 -12.77
C ALA A 323 -12.25 11.75 -12.13
N LEU A 324 -11.97 12.77 -12.95
CA LEU A 324 -11.55 14.11 -12.49
C LEU A 324 -12.72 15.05 -12.19
N ALA A 325 -13.94 14.69 -12.61
CA ALA A 325 -15.12 15.50 -12.37
C ALA A 325 -15.41 15.66 -10.87
N ASP A 326 -15.28 14.61 -10.07
CA ASP A 326 -15.49 14.69 -8.62
C ASP A 326 -14.38 13.96 -7.88
N ILE A 327 -14.25 14.21 -6.58
CA ILE A 327 -13.34 13.45 -5.72
C ILE A 327 -13.89 12.04 -5.52
N ARG A 328 -13.19 11.04 -6.08
CA ARG A 328 -13.61 9.62 -6.11
C ARG A 328 -12.67 8.72 -5.33
N ASP A 329 -13.24 7.77 -4.60
CA ASP A 329 -12.45 6.69 -3.99
C ASP A 329 -12.14 5.56 -5.00
N ILE A 330 -11.49 4.50 -4.52
CA ILE A 330 -11.06 3.40 -5.39
C ILE A 330 -12.26 2.56 -5.90
N GLU A 331 -13.32 2.45 -5.10
CA GLU A 331 -14.55 1.74 -5.43
C GLU A 331 -15.34 2.47 -6.53
N ASP A 332 -15.44 3.79 -6.43
CA ASP A 332 -16.07 4.67 -7.41
C ASP A 332 -15.44 4.50 -8.80
N LEU A 333 -14.11 4.50 -8.89
CA LEU A 333 -13.38 4.30 -10.15
C LEU A 333 -13.67 2.92 -10.77
N GLY A 334 -13.76 1.88 -9.94
CA GLY A 334 -14.17 0.55 -10.36
C GLY A 334 -15.58 0.53 -10.94
N ALA A 335 -16.52 1.27 -10.33
CA ALA A 335 -17.89 1.39 -10.81
C ALA A 335 -17.98 2.15 -12.15
N ILE A 336 -17.20 3.22 -12.32
CA ILE A 336 -17.14 4.00 -13.57
C ILE A 336 -16.63 3.12 -14.71
N GLY A 337 -15.51 2.42 -14.54
CA GLY A 337 -15.00 1.56 -15.61
C GLY A 337 -15.94 0.40 -15.94
N LYS A 338 -16.68 -0.13 -14.95
CA LYS A 338 -17.72 -1.13 -15.20
C LYS A 338 -18.92 -0.57 -15.98
N LYS A 339 -19.24 0.71 -15.80
CA LYS A 339 -20.31 1.42 -16.52
C LYS A 339 -19.90 1.73 -17.96
N LEU A 340 -18.67 2.20 -18.17
CA LEU A 340 -18.11 2.53 -19.48
C LEU A 340 -17.61 1.30 -20.25
N GLY A 341 -17.43 0.16 -19.58
CA GLY A 341 -16.91 -1.06 -20.21
C GLY A 341 -15.42 -1.01 -20.49
N ILE A 342 -14.65 -0.24 -19.69
CA ILE A 342 -13.21 -0.07 -19.86
C ILE A 342 -12.46 -0.37 -18.55
N CYS A 343 -11.22 -0.85 -18.66
CA CYS A 343 -10.40 -1.25 -17.52
C CYS A 343 -9.95 -0.01 -16.71
N PRO A 344 -10.44 0.18 -15.48
CA PRO A 344 -10.08 1.34 -14.67
C PRO A 344 -8.56 1.43 -14.38
N TYR A 345 -7.88 0.28 -14.25
CA TYR A 345 -6.46 0.23 -13.92
C TYR A 345 -5.56 0.83 -15.01
N TYR A 346 -5.92 0.67 -16.29
CA TYR A 346 -5.16 1.26 -17.39
C TYR A 346 -5.74 2.63 -17.80
N ALA A 347 -7.06 2.80 -17.74
CA ALA A 347 -7.73 4.05 -18.09
C ALA A 347 -7.44 5.21 -17.11
N SER A 348 -6.99 4.92 -15.88
CA SER A 348 -6.59 5.94 -14.91
C SER A 348 -5.23 6.59 -15.18
N ARG A 349 -4.35 5.96 -15.99
CA ARG A 349 -2.98 6.47 -16.21
C ARG A 349 -2.95 7.83 -16.90
N PRO A 350 -3.72 8.07 -17.99
CA PRO A 350 -3.76 9.39 -18.62
C PRO A 350 -4.34 10.48 -17.70
N ALA A 351 -5.12 10.09 -16.68
CA ALA A 351 -5.66 11.02 -15.69
C ALA A 351 -4.63 11.47 -14.64
N VAL A 352 -3.44 10.84 -14.58
CA VAL A 352 -2.38 11.24 -13.65
C VAL A 352 -1.88 12.64 -13.99
N LYS A 353 -1.47 12.92 -15.24
CA LYS A 353 -0.92 14.22 -15.66
C LYS A 353 -1.80 15.45 -15.32
N PRO A 354 -3.11 15.46 -15.61
CA PRO A 354 -3.99 16.59 -15.27
C PRO A 354 -4.47 16.63 -13.81
N SER A 355 -4.08 15.66 -12.96
CA SER A 355 -4.49 15.65 -11.55
C SER A 355 -3.64 16.59 -10.70
N GLU A 356 -4.26 17.19 -9.68
CA GLU A 356 -3.57 18.01 -8.67
C GLU A 356 -3.17 17.18 -7.45
N ILE A 357 -3.95 16.12 -7.17
CA ILE A 357 -3.80 15.26 -6.00
C ILE A 357 -3.91 13.81 -6.45
N VAL A 358 -2.88 13.02 -6.15
CA VAL A 358 -2.87 11.58 -6.44
C VAL A 358 -2.76 10.81 -5.15
N THR A 359 -3.78 10.02 -4.80
CA THR A 359 -3.75 9.17 -3.62
C THR A 359 -3.35 7.74 -3.99
N LEU A 360 -2.36 7.17 -3.30
CA LEU A 360 -1.87 5.81 -3.56
C LEU A 360 -1.40 5.06 -2.29
N PRO A 361 -1.49 3.73 -2.23
CA PRO A 361 -1.00 2.95 -1.09
C PRO A 361 0.53 2.81 -1.09
N TYR A 362 1.10 2.51 0.08
CA TYR A 362 2.56 2.36 0.30
C TYR A 362 3.30 1.55 -0.77
N PRO A 363 2.83 0.35 -1.20
CA PRO A 363 3.57 -0.44 -2.18
C PRO A 363 3.69 0.24 -3.55
N LEU A 364 2.72 1.07 -3.95
CA LEU A 364 2.78 1.77 -5.24
C LEU A 364 3.74 2.97 -5.21
N LEU A 365 4.03 3.53 -4.03
CA LEU A 365 5.02 4.60 -3.85
C LEU A 365 6.43 4.04 -3.69
N LEU A 366 6.57 3.07 -2.78
CA LEU A 366 7.86 2.58 -2.31
C LEU A 366 8.54 1.64 -3.32
N GLN A 367 7.76 0.86 -4.09
CA GLN A 367 8.32 0.00 -5.13
C GLN A 367 8.56 0.79 -6.42
N ARG A 368 9.82 0.94 -6.81
CA ARG A 368 10.22 1.59 -8.05
C ARG A 368 9.52 1.01 -9.29
N THR A 369 9.48 -0.32 -9.42
CA THR A 369 8.82 -0.99 -10.56
C THR A 369 7.32 -0.70 -10.63
N ALA A 370 6.66 -0.42 -9.49
CA ALA A 370 5.26 -0.04 -9.45
C ALA A 370 5.06 1.42 -9.91
N ARG A 371 5.94 2.34 -9.49
CA ARG A 371 5.95 3.74 -9.97
C ARG A 371 6.16 3.82 -11.47
N GLU A 372 7.19 3.14 -11.99
CA GLU A 372 7.48 3.06 -13.42
C GLU A 372 6.30 2.46 -14.20
N ALA A 373 5.67 1.41 -13.68
CA ALA A 373 4.52 0.79 -14.33
C ALA A 373 3.28 1.70 -14.40
N LEU A 374 3.16 2.69 -13.50
CA LEU A 374 2.05 3.64 -13.43
C LEU A 374 2.38 5.00 -14.05
N ASP A 375 3.58 5.15 -14.60
CA ASP A 375 4.11 6.42 -15.14
C ASP A 375 4.11 7.54 -14.08
N ILE A 376 4.44 7.18 -12.84
CA ILE A 376 4.55 8.13 -11.72
C ILE A 376 5.98 8.69 -11.70
N ASN A 377 6.11 9.94 -12.08
CA ASN A 377 7.29 10.75 -11.83
C ASN A 377 7.11 11.50 -10.49
N LEU A 378 8.12 11.50 -9.62
CA LEU A 378 8.10 12.24 -8.35
C LEU A 378 8.88 13.55 -8.41
N LYS A 379 9.61 13.79 -9.51
CA LYS A 379 10.50 14.93 -9.66
C LYS A 379 9.76 16.25 -9.46
N ASP A 380 10.25 17.09 -8.56
CA ASP A 380 9.71 18.42 -8.26
C ASP A 380 8.24 18.42 -7.74
N HIS A 381 7.71 17.27 -7.35
CA HIS A 381 6.38 17.13 -6.74
C HIS A 381 6.44 16.98 -5.22
N VAL A 382 5.29 17.15 -4.55
CA VAL A 382 5.18 17.00 -3.10
C VAL A 382 4.71 15.60 -2.75
N VAL A 383 5.39 14.94 -1.81
CA VAL A 383 5.03 13.60 -1.33
C VAL A 383 4.63 13.67 0.14
N ILE A 384 3.42 13.24 0.47
CA ILE A 384 2.92 13.16 1.85
C ILE A 384 2.70 11.69 2.19
N ILE A 385 3.34 11.21 3.25
CA ILE A 385 3.18 9.85 3.78
C ILE A 385 2.49 9.97 5.14
N ASP A 386 1.24 9.55 5.18
CA ASP A 386 0.43 9.49 6.40
C ASP A 386 0.51 8.11 7.05
N GLU A 387 0.46 8.09 8.38
CA GLU A 387 0.80 6.94 9.22
C GLU A 387 2.23 6.42 9.01
N ALA A 388 3.17 7.36 8.88
CA ALA A 388 4.58 7.11 8.66
C ALA A 388 5.27 6.32 9.80
N HIS A 389 4.59 6.10 10.93
CA HIS A 389 5.09 5.30 12.05
C HIS A 389 5.45 3.85 11.65
N ASN A 390 4.84 3.32 10.58
CA ASN A 390 5.17 2.01 10.02
C ASN A 390 6.06 2.07 8.76
N LEU A 391 6.56 3.24 8.36
CA LEU A 391 7.23 3.41 7.06
C LEU A 391 8.47 2.52 6.96
N MET A 392 9.34 2.53 7.97
CA MET A 392 10.57 1.72 7.98
C MET A 392 10.26 0.23 7.91
N ASP A 393 9.29 -0.24 8.71
CA ASP A 393 8.87 -1.65 8.69
C ASP A 393 8.18 -2.03 7.38
N ALA A 394 7.45 -1.11 6.75
CA ALA A 394 6.85 -1.33 5.43
C ALA A 394 7.91 -1.45 4.33
N ILE A 395 8.95 -0.61 4.34
CA ILE A 395 10.09 -0.72 3.40
C ILE A 395 10.80 -2.05 3.64
N ASN A 396 11.12 -2.37 4.90
CA ASN A 396 11.76 -3.64 5.25
C ASN A 396 10.94 -4.84 4.78
N GLY A 397 9.61 -4.84 4.99
CA GLY A 397 8.72 -5.92 4.57
C GLY A 397 8.56 -6.04 3.05
N ILE A 398 8.63 -4.93 2.30
CA ILE A 398 8.57 -4.93 0.83
C ILE A 398 9.82 -5.56 0.21
N TYR A 399 10.99 -5.30 0.78
CA TYR A 399 12.29 -5.73 0.24
C TYR A 399 12.88 -6.95 0.94
N SER A 400 12.23 -7.47 1.98
CA SER A 400 12.57 -8.76 2.60
C SER A 400 11.84 -9.90 1.90
N VAL A 401 12.48 -11.06 1.79
CA VAL A 401 11.92 -12.21 1.07
C VAL A 401 12.31 -13.51 1.76
N SER A 402 11.36 -14.44 1.88
CA SER A 402 11.56 -15.73 2.55
C SER A 402 11.15 -16.88 1.64
N VAL A 403 11.99 -17.89 1.48
CA VAL A 403 11.71 -19.08 0.67
C VAL A 403 11.90 -20.34 1.50
N SER A 404 10.92 -21.24 1.49
CA SER A 404 11.00 -22.52 2.19
C SER A 404 11.76 -23.59 1.39
N LEU A 405 12.29 -24.59 2.09
CA LEU A 405 12.89 -25.77 1.44
C LEU A 405 11.89 -26.48 0.51
N SER A 406 10.62 -26.58 0.92
CA SER A 406 9.55 -27.18 0.10
C SER A 406 9.32 -26.41 -1.20
N GLN A 407 9.36 -25.08 -1.16
CA GLN A 407 9.28 -24.23 -2.36
C GLN A 407 10.48 -24.43 -3.29
N LEU A 408 11.71 -24.43 -2.76
CA LEU A 408 12.92 -24.64 -3.57
C LEU A 408 12.90 -26.02 -4.25
N GLN A 409 12.54 -27.08 -3.51
CA GLN A 409 12.44 -28.43 -4.06
C GLN A 409 11.37 -28.56 -5.14
N ARG A 410 10.20 -27.94 -4.92
CA ARG A 410 9.10 -27.91 -5.90
C ARG A 410 9.55 -27.18 -7.17
N SER A 411 10.14 -26.00 -7.05
CA SER A 411 10.62 -25.23 -8.20
C SER A 411 11.73 -25.95 -8.97
N ARG A 412 12.69 -26.58 -8.26
CA ARG A 412 13.71 -27.43 -8.87
C ARG A 412 13.08 -28.56 -9.68
N SER A 413 12.09 -29.25 -9.12
CA SER A 413 11.39 -30.34 -9.80
C SER A 413 10.66 -29.84 -11.05
N GLN A 414 9.89 -28.75 -10.92
CA GLN A 414 9.15 -28.14 -12.04
C GLN A 414 10.09 -27.73 -13.18
N LEU A 415 11.21 -27.08 -12.84
CA LEU A 415 12.19 -26.63 -13.83
C LEU A 415 12.92 -27.80 -14.51
N THR A 416 13.19 -28.87 -13.75
CA THR A 416 13.80 -30.10 -14.29
C THR A 416 12.87 -30.79 -15.28
N THR A 417 11.59 -30.93 -14.95
CA THR A 417 10.57 -31.49 -15.85
C THR A 417 10.45 -30.68 -17.14
N TYR A 418 10.40 -29.35 -17.02
CA TYR A 418 10.38 -28.46 -18.19
C TYR A 418 11.64 -28.63 -19.06
N LEU A 419 12.82 -28.63 -18.44
CA LEU A 419 14.09 -28.79 -19.16
C LEU A 419 14.17 -30.16 -19.86
N GLN A 420 13.65 -31.23 -19.25
CA GLN A 420 13.63 -32.57 -19.85
C GLN A 420 12.73 -32.63 -21.09
N LYS A 421 11.52 -32.05 -21.04
CA LYS A 421 10.58 -32.02 -22.17
C LYS A 421 11.09 -31.15 -23.33
N PHE A 422 11.58 -29.95 -23.03
CA PHE A 422 11.96 -28.98 -24.07
C PHE A 422 13.46 -29.02 -24.42
N ARG A 423 14.23 -29.96 -23.87
CA ARG A 423 15.70 -30.03 -24.01
C ARG A 423 16.22 -29.87 -25.44
N ASN A 424 15.55 -30.55 -26.39
CA ASN A 424 15.96 -30.61 -27.79
C ASN A 424 15.31 -29.49 -28.63
N ARG A 425 14.33 -28.77 -28.08
CA ARG A 425 13.62 -27.65 -28.73
C ARG A 425 14.16 -26.28 -28.28
N LEU A 426 14.86 -26.21 -27.14
CA LEU A 426 15.50 -24.99 -26.65
C LEU A 426 16.83 -24.73 -27.37
N LYS A 427 17.03 -23.49 -27.83
CA LYS A 427 18.32 -23.03 -28.35
C LYS A 427 19.41 -23.08 -27.27
N GLY A 428 20.67 -23.17 -27.71
CA GLY A 428 21.84 -23.35 -26.84
C GLY A 428 21.94 -22.34 -25.69
N LYS A 429 21.73 -21.04 -25.96
CA LYS A 429 21.79 -19.96 -24.95
C LYS A 429 20.71 -20.13 -23.87
N ASN A 430 19.44 -20.35 -24.26
CA ASN A 430 18.33 -20.59 -23.32
C ASN A 430 18.58 -21.82 -22.45
N ARG A 431 19.10 -22.90 -23.05
CA ARG A 431 19.45 -24.12 -22.31
C ARG A 431 20.52 -23.88 -21.24
N VAL A 432 21.52 -23.02 -21.52
CA VAL A 432 22.57 -22.67 -20.55
C VAL A 432 21.99 -21.90 -19.36
N TYR A 433 21.17 -20.88 -19.59
CA TYR A 433 20.57 -20.09 -18.50
C TYR A 433 19.57 -20.88 -17.66
N VAL A 434 18.76 -21.74 -18.29
CA VAL A 434 17.87 -22.66 -17.54
C VAL A 434 18.69 -23.62 -16.69
N ALA A 435 19.78 -24.19 -17.22
CA ALA A 435 20.67 -25.06 -16.46
C ALA A 435 21.41 -24.32 -15.33
N GLN A 436 21.80 -23.05 -15.53
CA GLN A 436 22.36 -22.19 -14.48
C GLN A 436 21.34 -21.96 -13.36
N THR A 437 20.07 -21.72 -13.70
CA THR A 437 18.97 -21.56 -12.73
C THR A 437 18.79 -22.82 -11.88
N VAL A 438 18.79 -24.01 -12.50
CA VAL A 438 18.73 -25.30 -11.78
C VAL A 438 19.94 -25.48 -10.87
N ARG A 439 21.16 -25.14 -11.32
CA ARG A 439 22.37 -25.25 -10.49
C ARG A 439 22.33 -24.35 -9.26
N LEU A 440 21.83 -23.12 -9.40
CA LEU A 440 21.64 -22.20 -8.28
C LEU A 440 20.61 -22.76 -7.29
N LEU A 441 19.47 -23.25 -7.77
CA LEU A 441 18.47 -23.94 -6.94
C LEU A 441 19.05 -25.14 -6.18
N ASP A 442 19.85 -25.97 -6.85
CA ASP A 442 20.49 -27.13 -6.25
C ASP A 442 21.45 -26.75 -5.11
N SER A 443 22.18 -25.65 -5.26
CA SER A 443 23.07 -25.16 -4.19
C SER A 443 22.27 -24.70 -2.98
N LEU A 444 21.20 -23.90 -3.17
CA LEU A 444 20.33 -23.46 -2.09
C LEU A 444 19.62 -24.63 -1.37
N VAL A 445 19.13 -25.61 -2.14
CA VAL A 445 18.52 -26.83 -1.59
C VAL A 445 19.56 -27.63 -0.80
N GLY A 446 20.76 -27.80 -1.34
CA GLY A 446 21.85 -28.52 -0.68
C GLY A 446 22.26 -27.87 0.63
N TYR A 447 22.37 -26.53 0.66
CA TYR A 447 22.68 -25.77 1.87
C TYR A 447 21.62 -25.98 2.96
N LEU A 448 20.33 -25.82 2.62
CA LEU A 448 19.25 -26.01 3.59
C LEU A 448 19.13 -27.46 4.08
N GLN A 449 19.35 -28.45 3.21
CA GLN A 449 19.35 -29.86 3.60
C GLN A 449 20.51 -30.21 4.52
N GLY A 450 21.72 -29.69 4.24
CA GLY A 450 22.88 -29.85 5.12
C GLY A 450 22.66 -29.17 6.47
N THR A 451 22.11 -27.96 6.47
CA THR A 451 21.77 -27.22 7.69
C THR A 451 20.70 -27.96 8.50
N ALA A 452 19.67 -28.50 7.85
CA ALA A 452 18.63 -29.30 8.52
C ALA A 452 19.18 -30.55 9.22
N ALA A 453 20.26 -31.15 8.68
CA ALA A 453 20.88 -32.34 9.23
C ALA A 453 21.87 -32.05 10.38
N HIS A 454 22.46 -30.85 10.42
CA HIS A 454 23.56 -30.52 11.32
C HIS A 454 23.27 -29.40 12.32
N ALA A 455 22.25 -28.57 12.11
CA ALA A 455 21.95 -27.46 13.00
C ALA A 455 21.23 -27.94 14.28
N SER A 456 21.86 -27.72 15.43
CA SER A 456 21.21 -27.77 16.74
C SER A 456 20.21 -26.63 16.91
N ASP A 457 20.54 -25.47 16.36
CA ASP A 457 19.82 -24.22 16.59
C ASP A 457 18.58 -24.13 15.68
N GLU A 458 17.56 -23.41 16.15
CA GLU A 458 16.31 -23.21 15.40
C GLU A 458 16.45 -22.20 14.26
N GLU A 459 17.47 -21.35 14.33
CA GLU A 459 17.76 -20.29 13.37
C GLU A 459 19.24 -19.86 13.41
N GLY A 460 19.72 -19.22 12.35
CA GLY A 460 21.09 -18.71 12.29
C GLY A 460 21.36 -17.80 11.10
N VAL A 461 22.51 -17.13 11.12
CA VAL A 461 22.97 -16.23 10.05
C VAL A 461 23.60 -17.03 8.91
N VAL A 462 23.30 -16.63 7.68
CA VAL A 462 23.79 -17.27 6.46
C VAL A 462 24.72 -16.31 5.70
N GLN A 463 25.88 -16.79 5.26
CA GLN A 463 26.74 -16.03 4.36
C GLN A 463 26.42 -16.35 2.90
N ILE A 464 26.49 -15.32 2.04
CA ILE A 464 26.25 -15.48 0.60
C ILE A 464 27.24 -16.48 -0.01
N GLY A 465 28.49 -16.50 0.48
CA GLY A 465 29.50 -17.47 0.05
C GLY A 465 29.05 -18.92 0.21
N ASP A 466 28.33 -19.23 1.30
CA ASP A 466 27.84 -20.59 1.56
C ASP A 466 26.68 -20.97 0.65
N LEU A 467 25.81 -20.01 0.31
CA LEU A 467 24.70 -20.18 -0.63
C LEU A 467 25.15 -20.33 -2.08
N MET A 468 26.32 -19.79 -2.41
CA MET A 468 26.92 -19.82 -3.74
C MET A 468 28.01 -20.91 -3.87
N ALA A 469 28.20 -21.71 -2.82
CA ALA A 469 29.21 -22.76 -2.79
C ALA A 469 28.81 -23.95 -3.70
N GLY A 470 29.81 -24.51 -4.39
CA GLY A 470 29.70 -25.76 -5.12
C GLY A 470 29.23 -25.65 -6.58
N LYS A 471 29.58 -26.66 -7.38
CA LYS A 471 29.15 -26.86 -8.79
C LYS A 471 29.32 -25.65 -9.73
N GLY A 472 30.27 -24.74 -9.43
CA GLY A 472 30.56 -23.55 -10.23
C GLY A 472 29.42 -22.53 -10.21
N VAL A 473 28.65 -22.45 -9.13
CA VAL A 473 27.56 -21.48 -8.94
C VAL A 473 28.12 -20.07 -8.71
N ASP A 474 29.26 -19.97 -8.05
CA ASP A 474 30.09 -18.76 -7.89
C ASP A 474 30.49 -18.11 -9.22
N GLN A 475 30.61 -18.90 -10.29
CA GLN A 475 30.96 -18.41 -11.63
C GLN A 475 29.74 -17.90 -12.42
N ILE A 476 28.52 -18.04 -11.89
CA ILE A 476 27.31 -17.59 -12.56
C ILE A 476 27.18 -16.07 -12.39
N ASN A 477 27.10 -15.36 -13.52
CA ASN A 477 26.74 -13.94 -13.49
C ASN A 477 25.24 -13.80 -13.17
N LEU A 478 24.94 -13.61 -11.88
CA LEU A 478 23.58 -13.44 -11.36
C LEU A 478 22.81 -12.30 -12.03
N TYR A 479 23.47 -11.18 -12.35
CA TYR A 479 22.83 -10.06 -13.04
C TYR A 479 22.31 -10.45 -14.43
N LYS A 480 23.14 -11.12 -15.24
CA LYS A 480 22.73 -11.64 -16.55
C LYS A 480 21.65 -12.71 -16.43
N LEU A 481 21.76 -13.58 -15.43
CA LEU A 481 20.75 -14.62 -15.19
C LEU A 481 19.40 -14.02 -14.83
N LEU A 482 19.34 -13.05 -13.93
CA LEU A 482 18.11 -12.38 -13.51
C LEU A 482 17.46 -11.62 -14.65
N ARG A 483 18.26 -10.89 -15.43
CA ARG A 483 17.81 -10.23 -16.66
C ARG A 483 17.20 -11.24 -17.65
N TYR A 484 17.86 -12.39 -17.85
CA TYR A 484 17.30 -13.47 -18.66
C TYR A 484 15.98 -13.99 -18.10
N LEU A 485 15.88 -14.24 -16.79
CA LEU A 485 14.64 -14.73 -16.17
C LEU A 485 13.48 -13.75 -16.39
N ASP A 486 13.76 -12.45 -16.34
CA ASP A 486 12.77 -11.40 -16.61
C ASP A 486 12.39 -11.29 -18.08
N GLU A 487 13.33 -11.27 -19.01
CA GLU A 487 13.03 -11.12 -20.43
C GLU A 487 12.35 -12.38 -20.99
N SER A 488 12.87 -13.56 -20.62
CA SER A 488 12.36 -14.84 -21.11
C SER A 488 11.02 -15.26 -20.48
N LYS A 489 10.65 -14.63 -19.35
CA LYS A 489 9.48 -14.97 -18.52
C LYS A 489 9.44 -16.47 -18.17
N LEU A 490 10.60 -17.06 -17.92
CA LEU A 490 10.77 -18.50 -17.66
C LEU A 490 9.83 -19.02 -16.57
N ALA A 491 9.71 -18.30 -15.45
CA ALA A 491 8.86 -18.70 -14.33
C ALA A 491 7.42 -19.01 -14.77
N ARG A 492 6.87 -18.21 -15.69
CA ARG A 492 5.51 -18.38 -16.22
C ARG A 492 5.40 -19.54 -17.19
N LYS A 493 6.38 -19.72 -18.08
CA LYS A 493 6.38 -20.82 -19.07
C LYS A 493 6.50 -22.19 -18.39
N VAL A 494 7.31 -22.26 -17.34
CA VAL A 494 7.47 -23.48 -16.52
C VAL A 494 6.18 -23.80 -15.78
N ASP A 495 5.61 -22.84 -15.03
CA ASP A 495 4.39 -23.08 -14.25
C ASP A 495 3.20 -23.43 -15.14
N GLY A 496 3.00 -22.69 -16.24
CA GLY A 496 1.95 -22.98 -17.21
C GLY A 496 2.06 -24.37 -17.85
N TYR A 497 3.28 -24.85 -18.13
CA TYR A 497 3.48 -26.20 -18.64
C TYR A 497 3.18 -27.28 -17.58
N ILE A 498 3.52 -27.04 -16.32
CA ILE A 498 3.24 -27.99 -15.23
C ILE A 498 1.74 -28.13 -15.00
N VAL A 499 1.00 -27.02 -14.96
CA VAL A 499 -0.46 -27.05 -14.86
C VAL A 499 -1.07 -27.83 -16.04
N TYR A 500 -0.60 -27.56 -17.26
CA TYR A 500 -1.04 -28.28 -18.46
C TYR A 500 -0.74 -29.79 -18.39
N ALA A 501 0.45 -30.17 -17.92
CA ALA A 501 0.83 -31.58 -17.75
C ALA A 501 -0.04 -32.28 -16.69
N GLU A 502 -0.30 -31.63 -15.56
CA GLU A 502 -1.18 -32.16 -14.50
C GLU A 502 -2.64 -32.29 -14.97
N GLU A 503 -3.13 -31.38 -15.80
CA GLU A 503 -4.47 -31.46 -16.41
C GLU A 503 -4.57 -32.62 -17.41
N GLN A 504 -3.51 -32.88 -18.19
CA GLN A 504 -3.45 -34.04 -19.09
C GLN A 504 -3.38 -35.39 -18.35
N GLU A 505 -2.70 -35.43 -17.20
CA GLU A 505 -2.67 -36.64 -16.37
C GLU A 505 -4.02 -36.90 -15.69
N LYS A 506 -4.67 -35.85 -15.16
CA LYS A 506 -6.01 -35.97 -14.54
C LYS A 506 -7.08 -36.42 -15.54
N SER A 507 -7.05 -35.90 -16.76
CA SER A 507 -7.98 -36.32 -17.83
C SER A 507 -7.78 -37.77 -18.27
N LYS A 508 -6.54 -38.30 -18.19
CA LYS A 508 -6.26 -39.73 -18.41
C LYS A 508 -6.72 -40.61 -17.24
N ASP A 509 -6.60 -40.13 -16.00
CA ASP A 509 -7.04 -40.85 -14.80
C ASP A 509 -8.57 -40.81 -14.59
N GLU A 510 -9.24 -39.69 -14.92
CA GLU A 510 -10.70 -39.53 -14.84
C GLU A 510 -11.45 -40.42 -15.84
N ALA A 511 -10.83 -40.76 -16.99
CA ALA A 511 -11.34 -41.76 -17.91
C ALA A 511 -11.38 -43.19 -17.30
N SER A 512 -10.61 -43.43 -16.24
CA SER A 512 -10.51 -44.75 -15.57
C SER A 512 -11.36 -44.89 -14.30
N ARG A 513 -11.77 -43.78 -13.67
CA ARG A 513 -12.54 -43.78 -12.41
C ARG A 513 -13.62 -42.70 -12.47
N GLY A 514 -14.84 -43.10 -12.83
CA GLY A 514 -16.01 -42.22 -12.96
C GLY A 514 -16.51 -41.59 -11.65
N LEU A 515 -15.73 -40.70 -11.05
CA LEU A 515 -16.12 -39.85 -9.92
C LEU A 515 -15.89 -38.38 -10.26
N THR A 516 -16.99 -37.69 -10.55
CA THR A 516 -17.08 -36.24 -10.71
C THR A 516 -16.91 -35.52 -9.37
N GLN A 517 -15.66 -35.20 -9.01
CA GLN A 517 -15.36 -34.06 -8.15
C GLN A 517 -14.24 -33.24 -8.78
N ARG A 518 -14.63 -32.24 -9.58
CA ARG A 518 -13.77 -31.12 -9.98
C ARG A 518 -13.33 -30.36 -8.71
N ARG A 519 -12.26 -30.82 -8.06
CA ARG A 519 -11.51 -29.99 -7.12
C ARG A 519 -10.72 -29.00 -7.96
N GLU A 520 -11.19 -27.76 -8.02
CA GLU A 520 -10.43 -26.63 -8.57
C GLU A 520 -9.03 -26.65 -7.95
N ALA A 521 -8.01 -26.84 -8.78
CA ALA A 521 -6.63 -26.72 -8.34
C ALA A 521 -6.44 -25.29 -7.84
N LYS A 522 -6.22 -25.13 -6.53
CA LYS A 522 -5.80 -23.85 -5.97
C LYS A 522 -4.46 -23.50 -6.59
N SER A 523 -4.48 -22.76 -7.69
CA SER A 523 -3.29 -22.18 -8.31
C SER A 523 -2.66 -21.25 -7.28
N SER A 524 -1.60 -21.72 -6.61
CA SER A 524 -0.73 -20.86 -5.81
C SER A 524 0.19 -20.08 -6.75
N MET A 525 0.74 -18.96 -6.29
CA MET A 525 1.78 -18.21 -7.02
C MET A 525 2.83 -19.17 -7.63
N PRO A 526 3.26 -18.96 -8.89
CA PRO A 526 4.34 -19.74 -9.49
C PRO A 526 5.56 -19.70 -8.58
N VAL A 527 5.96 -20.87 -8.09
CA VAL A 527 7.00 -20.98 -7.06
C VAL A 527 8.33 -20.39 -7.53
N LEU A 528 8.60 -20.49 -8.84
CA LEU A 528 9.80 -19.92 -9.46
C LEU A 528 9.81 -18.38 -9.49
N MET A 529 8.66 -17.71 -9.55
CA MET A 529 8.59 -16.24 -9.50
C MET A 529 8.97 -15.72 -8.09
N HIS A 530 8.50 -16.43 -7.07
CA HIS A 530 8.87 -16.13 -5.68
C HIS A 530 10.37 -16.32 -5.44
N ILE A 531 10.93 -17.40 -5.99
CA ILE A 531 12.38 -17.66 -5.92
C ILE A 531 13.19 -16.65 -6.73
N GLN A 532 12.69 -16.19 -7.87
CA GLN A 532 13.35 -15.12 -8.64
C GLN A 532 13.47 -13.84 -7.80
N SER A 533 12.46 -13.52 -6.97
CA SER A 533 12.54 -12.39 -6.02
C SER A 533 13.62 -12.62 -4.95
N PHE A 534 13.85 -13.87 -4.53
CA PHE A 534 14.98 -14.24 -3.66
C PHE A 534 16.33 -14.13 -4.38
N PHE A 535 16.43 -14.47 -5.66
CA PHE A 535 17.66 -14.25 -6.43
C PHE A 535 18.01 -12.77 -6.55
N TYR A 536 17.01 -11.89 -6.67
CA TYR A 536 17.23 -10.44 -6.61
C TYR A 536 17.86 -10.03 -5.28
N ALA A 537 17.41 -10.59 -4.16
CA ALA A 537 18.01 -10.30 -2.86
C ALA A 537 19.49 -10.72 -2.76
N LEU A 538 19.94 -11.74 -3.52
CA LEU A 538 21.37 -12.13 -3.58
C LEU A 538 22.27 -11.07 -4.21
N LEU A 539 21.71 -10.11 -4.97
CA LEU A 539 22.44 -8.97 -5.52
C LEU A 539 22.60 -7.82 -4.52
N ASN A 540 21.83 -7.81 -3.43
CA ASN A 540 21.85 -6.69 -2.50
C ASN A 540 23.16 -6.67 -1.71
N PRO A 541 23.77 -5.49 -1.50
CA PRO A 541 24.96 -5.35 -0.69
C PRO A 541 24.77 -5.91 0.73
N SER A 542 25.81 -6.55 1.26
CA SER A 542 25.79 -7.07 2.64
C SER A 542 25.74 -5.98 3.72
N ALA A 543 25.96 -4.72 3.33
CA ALA A 543 25.75 -3.55 4.18
C ALA A 543 24.25 -3.22 4.37
N GLU A 544 23.40 -3.55 3.38
CA GLU A 544 21.98 -3.21 3.36
C GLU A 544 21.10 -4.28 3.99
N GLY A 545 21.48 -5.56 3.91
CA GLY A 545 20.69 -6.65 4.49
C GLY A 545 21.51 -7.91 4.79
N ARG A 546 20.85 -8.89 5.41
CA ARG A 546 21.46 -10.16 5.83
C ARG A 546 20.57 -11.34 5.50
N PHE A 547 21.19 -12.50 5.32
CA PHE A 547 20.51 -13.77 5.13
C PHE A 547 20.47 -14.57 6.42
N PHE A 548 19.39 -15.32 6.61
CA PHE A 548 19.15 -16.18 7.76
C PHE A 548 18.54 -17.50 7.29
N TYR A 549 18.72 -18.54 8.09
CA TYR A 549 17.87 -19.71 8.04
C TYR A 549 17.01 -19.76 9.32
N ALA A 550 15.79 -20.25 9.21
CA ALA A 550 14.92 -20.47 10.37
C ALA A 550 14.02 -21.69 10.14
N LYS A 551 13.71 -22.43 11.21
CA LYS A 551 12.66 -23.46 11.20
C LYS A 551 11.29 -22.78 11.17
N ASN A 552 10.43 -23.20 10.24
CA ASN A 552 9.11 -22.61 10.09
C ASN A 552 8.09 -23.34 10.98
N ASP A 553 7.32 -22.62 11.79
CA ASP A 553 6.34 -23.19 12.73
C ASP A 553 5.25 -24.02 12.03
N ASP A 554 4.88 -23.65 10.80
CA ASP A 554 3.72 -24.22 10.09
C ASP A 554 4.05 -25.49 9.26
N ASP A 555 5.29 -25.65 8.78
CA ASP A 555 5.68 -26.68 7.80
C ASP A 555 6.75 -27.67 8.31
N LEU A 556 7.22 -27.52 9.56
CA LEU A 556 8.34 -28.29 10.16
C LEU A 556 9.67 -28.26 9.35
N GLY A 557 9.72 -27.50 8.25
CA GLY A 557 10.86 -27.38 7.35
C GLY A 557 11.65 -26.08 7.55
N LEU A 558 12.91 -26.09 7.13
CA LEU A 558 13.75 -24.87 7.15
C LEU A 558 13.36 -23.92 6.01
N CYS A 559 13.51 -22.62 6.26
CA CYS A 559 13.39 -21.57 5.27
C CYS A 559 14.66 -20.71 5.24
N LEU A 560 14.98 -20.17 4.07
CA LEU A 560 15.94 -19.09 3.90
C LEU A 560 15.18 -17.76 3.91
N LYS A 561 15.69 -16.79 4.65
CA LYS A 561 15.14 -15.44 4.72
C LYS A 561 16.23 -14.43 4.41
N TYR A 562 15.90 -13.47 3.56
CA TYR A 562 16.64 -12.22 3.44
C TYR A 562 15.88 -11.14 4.18
N MET A 563 16.57 -10.47 5.11
CA MET A 563 16.03 -9.32 5.83
C MET A 563 16.82 -8.07 5.46
N LEU A 564 16.10 -7.06 4.96
CA LEU A 564 16.65 -5.72 4.79
C LEU A 564 16.89 -5.11 6.18
N LEU A 565 18.10 -4.61 6.41
CA LEU A 565 18.50 -3.93 7.64
C LEU A 565 18.50 -2.41 7.49
N ASP A 566 18.85 -1.90 6.30
CA ASP A 566 18.90 -0.46 6.02
C ASP A 566 17.88 -0.04 4.94
N PRO A 567 16.77 0.62 5.31
CA PRO A 567 15.80 1.13 4.34
C PRO A 567 16.24 2.42 3.63
N THR A 568 17.37 3.02 4.02
CA THR A 568 17.82 4.35 3.55
C THR A 568 17.91 4.41 2.03
N HIS A 569 18.54 3.43 1.38
CA HIS A 569 18.81 3.47 -0.05
C HIS A 569 17.51 3.43 -0.88
N HIS A 570 16.57 2.56 -0.50
CA HIS A 570 15.28 2.45 -1.19
C HIS A 570 14.41 3.70 -1.01
N PHE A 571 14.48 4.37 0.15
CA PHE A 571 13.71 5.59 0.40
C PHE A 571 14.37 6.85 -0.17
N ARG A 572 15.70 6.84 -0.32
CA ARG A 572 16.47 7.98 -0.82
C ARG A 572 16.02 8.45 -2.20
N GLU A 573 15.71 7.54 -3.12
CA GLU A 573 15.24 7.90 -4.46
C GLU A 573 13.99 8.78 -4.41
N ILE A 574 13.05 8.49 -3.50
CA ILE A 574 11.81 9.27 -3.31
C ILE A 574 12.13 10.68 -2.77
N VAL A 575 13.08 10.78 -1.85
CA VAL A 575 13.45 12.02 -1.17
C VAL A 575 14.31 12.94 -2.05
N ASP A 576 15.17 12.36 -2.88
CA ASP A 576 16.04 13.08 -3.80
C ASP A 576 15.25 13.59 -5.02
N ASP A 577 14.23 12.85 -5.49
CA ASP A 577 13.38 13.28 -6.61
C ASP A 577 12.32 14.32 -6.18
N ALA A 578 11.66 14.11 -5.05
CA ALA A 578 10.56 14.97 -4.61
C ALA A 578 11.03 16.38 -4.21
N ARG A 579 10.20 17.39 -4.47
CA ARG A 579 10.39 18.75 -3.96
C ARG A 579 10.45 18.76 -2.43
N ALA A 580 9.47 18.11 -1.81
CA ALA A 580 9.32 18.02 -0.36
C ALA A 580 8.67 16.68 0.01
N VAL A 581 9.10 16.11 1.13
CA VAL A 581 8.56 14.86 1.67
C VAL A 581 8.06 15.09 3.08
N ILE A 582 6.77 14.88 3.32
CA ILE A 582 6.12 15.06 4.63
C ILE A 582 5.81 13.69 5.21
N LEU A 583 6.44 13.34 6.32
CA LEU A 583 6.17 12.15 7.12
C LEU A 583 5.27 12.55 8.28
N ALA A 584 4.02 12.10 8.26
CA ALA A 584 3.04 12.41 9.29
C ALA A 584 2.55 11.15 10.01
N GLY A 585 2.45 11.20 11.34
CA GLY A 585 1.98 10.06 12.14
C GLY A 585 1.43 10.47 13.49
N GLY A 586 0.62 9.59 14.10
CA GLY A 586 0.08 9.81 15.45
C GLY A 586 1.01 9.40 16.59
N THR A 587 2.01 8.58 16.29
CA THR A 587 2.89 7.93 17.26
C THR A 587 4.31 7.87 16.69
N MET A 588 4.91 9.04 16.43
CA MET A 588 6.21 9.15 15.75
C MET A 588 7.37 9.28 16.75
N SER A 589 7.10 9.33 18.05
CA SER A 589 8.13 9.43 19.09
C SER A 589 8.95 8.13 19.26
N PRO A 590 10.29 8.19 19.33
CA PRO A 590 11.12 9.38 19.16
C PRO A 590 11.36 9.70 17.67
N MET A 591 11.17 10.97 17.28
CA MET A 591 11.34 11.40 15.88
C MET A 591 12.79 11.30 15.39
N SER A 592 13.76 11.28 16.32
CA SER A 592 15.18 11.13 16.02
C SER A 592 15.48 9.86 15.24
N ASP A 593 14.69 8.80 15.42
CA ASP A 593 14.91 7.53 14.70
C ASP A 593 14.81 7.71 13.18
N TYR A 594 13.92 8.58 12.70
CA TYR A 594 13.80 8.87 11.28
C TYR A 594 15.01 9.64 10.75
N SER A 595 15.49 10.65 11.48
CA SER A 595 16.70 11.39 11.10
C SER A 595 17.97 10.54 11.25
N ASP A 596 17.99 9.62 12.21
CA ASP A 596 19.17 8.85 12.56
C ASP A 596 19.37 7.62 11.70
N TYR A 597 18.28 6.92 11.37
CA TYR A 597 18.31 5.70 10.60
C TYR A 597 17.86 5.93 9.16
N LEU A 598 16.65 6.46 8.91
CA LEU A 598 16.09 6.53 7.54
C LEU A 598 16.68 7.66 6.69
N LEU A 599 16.89 8.83 7.29
CA LEU A 599 17.32 10.07 6.63
C LEU A 599 18.75 10.47 7.02
N SER A 600 19.54 9.48 7.43
CA SER A 600 20.87 9.65 8.00
C SER A 600 21.88 10.40 7.13
N TYR A 601 21.65 10.42 5.81
CA TYR A 601 22.48 11.08 4.80
C TYR A 601 22.12 12.57 4.60
N LEU A 602 20.99 13.04 5.14
CA LEU A 602 20.56 14.41 5.00
C LEU A 602 21.15 15.30 6.11
N PRO A 603 21.53 16.55 5.79
CA PRO A 603 21.92 17.51 6.81
C PRO A 603 20.71 17.91 7.66
N PRO A 604 20.89 18.20 8.98
CA PRO A 604 19.79 18.61 9.85
C PRO A 604 19.00 19.83 9.34
N SER A 605 19.63 20.74 8.59
CA SER A 605 18.98 21.93 8.01
C SER A 605 17.88 21.61 6.99
N ARG A 606 17.94 20.42 6.36
CA ARG A 606 16.96 19.87 5.41
C ARG A 606 15.78 19.18 6.11
N ILE A 607 15.85 18.96 7.43
CA ILE A 607 14.85 18.24 8.20
C ILE A 607 14.11 19.23 9.11
N THR A 608 12.79 19.17 9.10
CA THR A 608 11.92 19.98 9.99
C THR A 608 11.08 19.03 10.84
N THR A 609 11.06 19.21 12.15
CA THR A 609 10.27 18.39 13.07
C THR A 609 9.19 19.23 13.75
N LEU A 610 8.02 18.63 14.00
CA LEU A 610 6.97 19.24 14.81
C LEU A 610 6.26 18.15 15.62
N SER A 611 6.09 18.36 16.92
CA SER A 611 5.21 17.54 17.76
C SER A 611 4.07 18.41 18.27
N CYS A 612 2.85 18.06 17.90
CA CYS A 612 1.66 18.72 18.42
C CYS A 612 1.24 18.10 19.76
N GLY A 613 0.86 18.97 20.71
CA GLY A 613 0.26 18.54 21.97
C GLY A 613 -1.11 17.88 21.79
N HIS A 614 -1.62 17.31 22.87
CA HIS A 614 -2.94 16.67 22.88
C HIS A 614 -4.06 17.71 23.09
N VAL A 615 -5.21 17.56 22.41
CA VAL A 615 -6.39 18.44 22.58
C VAL A 615 -7.17 18.10 23.85
N ILE A 616 -7.13 16.83 24.24
CA ILE A 616 -7.82 16.33 25.45
C ILE A 616 -7.12 16.82 26.73
N PRO A 617 -7.86 17.37 27.71
CA PRO A 617 -7.32 17.72 29.02
C PRO A 617 -6.75 16.52 29.78
N PRO A 618 -5.68 16.68 30.58
CA PRO A 618 -5.10 15.61 31.39
C PRO A 618 -6.08 14.92 32.35
N SER A 619 -7.17 15.59 32.75
CA SER A 619 -8.21 15.03 33.62
C SER A 619 -8.99 13.88 32.99
N ASN A 620 -8.98 13.77 31.66
CA ASN A 620 -9.81 12.81 30.92
C ASN A 620 -9.04 11.55 30.52
N LEU A 621 -7.73 11.48 30.79
CA LEU A 621 -6.89 10.34 30.46
C LEU A 621 -5.99 9.99 31.67
N LEU A 622 -6.12 8.77 32.17
CA LEU A 622 -5.27 8.23 33.23
C LEU A 622 -4.47 7.04 32.67
N ALA A 623 -3.15 7.21 32.60
CA ALA A 623 -2.22 6.14 32.24
C ALA A 623 -1.36 5.79 33.47
N CYS A 624 -1.47 4.55 33.95
CA CYS A 624 -0.75 4.07 35.12
C CYS A 624 -0.04 2.74 34.83
N PRO A 625 1.26 2.60 35.13
CA PRO A 625 1.92 1.30 35.11
C PRO A 625 1.46 0.46 36.31
N VAL A 626 1.04 -0.78 36.07
CA VAL A 626 0.72 -1.75 37.11
C VAL A 626 1.88 -2.72 37.25
N THR A 627 2.70 -2.53 38.29
CA THR A 627 3.96 -3.27 38.47
C THR A 627 3.85 -4.45 39.42
N THR A 628 2.77 -4.54 40.20
CA THR A 628 2.57 -5.60 41.21
C THR A 628 1.16 -6.16 41.11
N GLY A 629 1.04 -7.48 41.23
CA GLY A 629 -0.26 -8.14 41.24
C GLY A 629 -0.91 -8.19 42.63
N PRO A 630 -2.18 -8.61 42.71
CA PRO A 630 -2.94 -8.74 43.96
C PRO A 630 -2.26 -9.58 45.05
N SER A 631 -1.39 -10.54 44.67
CA SER A 631 -0.61 -11.35 45.61
C SER A 631 0.56 -10.59 46.28
N GLY A 632 0.88 -9.38 45.81
CA GLY A 632 2.07 -8.61 46.21
C GLY A 632 3.33 -8.96 45.41
N ALA A 633 3.26 -9.95 44.50
CA ALA A 633 4.36 -10.29 43.61
C ALA A 633 4.54 -9.24 42.49
N PRO A 634 5.79 -8.95 42.07
CA PRO A 634 6.03 -8.09 40.93
C PRO A 634 5.61 -8.77 39.62
N PHE A 635 5.01 -8.01 38.71
CA PHE A 635 4.74 -8.48 37.36
C PHE A 635 6.02 -8.48 36.54
N ASP A 636 6.48 -9.68 36.17
CA ASP A 636 7.63 -9.90 35.28
C ASP A 636 7.15 -10.64 34.02
N PHE A 637 6.98 -9.89 32.94
CA PHE A 637 6.54 -10.39 31.64
C PHE A 637 7.70 -10.66 30.66
N THR A 638 8.94 -10.82 31.16
CA THR A 638 10.07 -11.30 30.35
C THR A 638 9.79 -12.69 29.76
N PHE A 639 10.44 -13.04 28.65
CA PHE A 639 10.21 -14.29 27.93
C PHE A 639 10.33 -15.53 28.84
N GLU A 640 11.30 -15.52 29.76
CA GLU A 640 11.58 -16.62 30.68
C GLU A 640 10.49 -16.80 31.74
N LYS A 641 9.95 -15.71 32.29
CA LYS A 641 9.06 -15.76 33.46
C LYS A 641 7.59 -15.53 33.15
N ARG A 642 7.24 -14.95 32.00
CA ARG A 642 5.84 -14.66 31.62
C ARG A 642 4.93 -15.89 31.63
N ASN A 643 5.50 -17.07 31.38
CA ASN A 643 4.78 -18.35 31.31
C ASN A 643 4.58 -19.01 32.69
N ALA A 644 5.09 -18.42 33.77
CA ALA A 644 4.88 -18.92 35.12
C ALA A 644 3.39 -18.88 35.48
N ALA A 645 2.87 -20.02 35.98
CA ALA A 645 1.44 -20.15 36.32
C ALA A 645 0.99 -19.16 37.40
N SER A 646 1.87 -18.83 38.35
CA SER A 646 1.62 -17.82 39.39
C SER A 646 1.39 -16.43 38.79
N THR A 647 2.26 -15.99 37.89
CA THR A 647 2.15 -14.68 37.21
C THR A 647 0.85 -14.59 36.39
N ILE A 648 0.51 -15.65 35.65
CA ILE A 648 -0.72 -15.69 34.84
C ILE A 648 -1.97 -15.69 35.73
N ALA A 649 -1.95 -16.40 36.86
CA ALA A 649 -3.05 -16.41 37.82
C ALA A 649 -3.24 -15.03 38.47
N ASP A 650 -2.16 -14.37 38.87
CA ASP A 650 -2.20 -13.03 39.48
C ASP A 650 -2.65 -11.97 38.45
N LEU A 651 -2.25 -12.12 37.19
CA LEU A 651 -2.78 -11.32 36.07
C LEU A 651 -4.30 -11.48 35.95
N GLY A 652 -4.81 -12.71 36.03
CA GLY A 652 -6.26 -12.97 35.99
C GLY A 652 -7.01 -12.26 37.12
N ALA A 653 -6.47 -12.32 38.34
CA ALA A 653 -7.04 -11.64 39.50
C ALA A 653 -6.99 -10.11 39.38
N ALA A 654 -5.90 -9.56 38.84
CA ALA A 654 -5.74 -8.14 38.57
C ALA A 654 -6.76 -7.66 37.52
N LEU A 655 -6.88 -8.39 36.41
CA LEU A 655 -7.85 -8.10 35.34
C LEU A 655 -9.28 -8.18 35.84
N LEU A 656 -9.62 -9.17 36.69
CA LEU A 656 -10.97 -9.25 37.27
C LEU A 656 -11.30 -8.01 38.10
N SER A 657 -10.35 -7.55 38.91
CA SER A 657 -10.48 -6.34 39.74
C SER A 657 -10.60 -5.06 38.90
N PHE A 658 -9.93 -5.02 37.74
CA PHE A 658 -9.95 -3.92 36.79
C PHE A 658 -11.28 -3.87 36.01
N VAL A 659 -11.64 -4.99 35.38
CA VAL A 659 -12.86 -5.15 34.56
C VAL A 659 -14.13 -4.94 35.37
N ALA A 660 -14.15 -5.31 36.65
CA ALA A 660 -15.32 -5.13 37.51
C ALA A 660 -15.64 -3.66 37.84
N ARG A 661 -14.67 -2.74 37.73
CA ARG A 661 -14.82 -1.32 38.09
C ARG A 661 -15.13 -0.42 36.90
N ILE A 662 -14.71 -0.81 35.70
CA ILE A 662 -14.85 0.01 34.50
C ILE A 662 -16.21 -0.29 33.84
N PRO A 663 -17.03 0.71 33.51
CA PRO A 663 -18.27 0.50 32.75
C PRO A 663 -17.98 0.12 31.28
N ASP A 664 -18.99 -0.37 30.56
CA ASP A 664 -18.95 -0.53 29.10
C ASP A 664 -17.79 -1.40 28.54
N GLY A 665 -17.17 -0.99 27.44
CA GLY A 665 -16.12 -1.75 26.77
C GLY A 665 -14.78 -1.70 27.49
N VAL A 666 -14.21 -2.87 27.78
CA VAL A 666 -12.81 -3.02 28.20
C VAL A 666 -12.05 -3.82 27.14
N VAL A 667 -10.86 -3.35 26.75
CA VAL A 667 -9.98 -4.02 25.79
C VAL A 667 -8.66 -4.35 26.47
N VAL A 668 -8.22 -5.61 26.36
CA VAL A 668 -6.97 -6.10 26.93
C VAL A 668 -6.09 -6.62 25.81
N PHE A 669 -4.91 -6.02 25.63
CA PHE A 669 -3.95 -6.40 24.61
C PHE A 669 -2.86 -7.32 25.16
N PHE A 670 -2.65 -8.44 24.49
CA PHE A 670 -1.61 -9.44 24.79
C PHE A 670 -0.46 -9.35 23.77
N PRO A 671 0.77 -9.75 24.14
CA PRO A 671 1.94 -9.62 23.28
C PRO A 671 1.96 -10.63 22.12
N SER A 672 1.21 -11.75 22.21
CA SER A 672 1.08 -12.72 21.13
C SER A 672 -0.16 -13.60 21.29
N TYR A 673 -0.64 -14.18 20.18
CA TYR A 673 -1.74 -15.16 20.19
C TYR A 673 -1.40 -16.38 21.06
N ALA A 674 -0.17 -16.90 20.96
CA ALA A 674 0.26 -18.05 21.75
C ALA A 674 0.21 -17.76 23.27
N TYR A 675 0.55 -16.53 23.68
CA TYR A 675 0.48 -16.14 25.08
C TYR A 675 -0.97 -15.92 25.55
N LEU A 676 -1.82 -15.33 24.72
CA LEU A 676 -3.26 -15.20 24.98
C LEU A 676 -3.91 -16.57 25.20
N ASP A 677 -3.70 -17.52 24.28
CA ASP A 677 -4.24 -18.88 24.38
C ASP A 677 -3.75 -19.56 25.66
N ARG A 678 -2.46 -19.39 26.00
CA ARG A 678 -1.88 -19.93 27.23
C ARG A 678 -2.53 -19.32 28.49
N CYS A 679 -2.77 -18.01 28.50
CA CYS A 679 -3.44 -17.34 29.61
C CYS A 679 -4.86 -17.88 29.80
N ILE A 680 -5.63 -18.00 28.73
CA ILE A 680 -6.99 -18.55 28.76
C ILE A 680 -6.99 -19.98 29.30
N ASP A 681 -6.07 -20.82 28.84
CA ASP A 681 -5.93 -22.21 29.29
C ASP A 681 -5.64 -22.32 30.80
N VAL A 682 -4.75 -21.46 31.31
CA VAL A 682 -4.44 -21.41 32.75
C VAL A 682 -5.65 -20.89 33.54
N TRP A 683 -6.34 -19.85 33.07
CA TRP A 683 -7.51 -19.29 33.75
C TRP A 683 -8.69 -20.25 33.81
N ARG A 684 -8.85 -21.14 32.82
CA ARG A 684 -9.85 -22.21 32.85
C ARG A 684 -9.54 -23.29 33.90
N ARG A 685 -8.27 -23.46 34.27
CA ARG A 685 -7.81 -24.43 35.28
C ARG A 685 -7.64 -23.83 36.68
N THR A 686 -7.49 -22.51 36.76
CA THR A 686 -7.30 -21.78 38.02
C THR A 686 -8.65 -21.59 38.70
N ALA A 687 -8.75 -21.95 39.99
CA ALA A 687 -9.97 -21.75 40.78
C ALA A 687 -10.37 -20.27 40.83
N ALA A 688 -11.68 -20.00 40.80
CA ALA A 688 -12.18 -18.64 40.95
C ALA A 688 -11.83 -18.06 42.34
N PRO A 689 -11.59 -16.74 42.45
CA PRO A 689 -11.40 -16.11 43.74
C PRO A 689 -12.66 -16.24 44.61
N PRO A 690 -12.52 -16.31 45.95
CA PRO A 690 -13.64 -16.54 46.87
C PRO A 690 -14.75 -15.47 46.80
N SER A 691 -14.46 -14.30 46.22
CA SER A 691 -15.43 -13.24 45.95
C SER A 691 -16.42 -13.55 44.81
N ALA A 692 -16.19 -14.60 44.01
CA ALA A 692 -17.01 -14.98 42.87
C ALA A 692 -17.74 -16.32 43.12
N SER A 693 -18.72 -16.31 44.02
CA SER A 693 -19.41 -17.50 44.56
C SER A 693 -20.09 -18.42 43.52
N HIS A 694 -20.31 -17.96 42.29
CA HIS A 694 -20.97 -18.72 41.22
C HIS A 694 -20.05 -19.16 40.08
N ALA A 695 -18.76 -18.80 40.12
CA ALA A 695 -17.80 -19.14 39.08
C ALA A 695 -16.96 -20.36 39.46
N LYS A 696 -16.74 -21.29 38.53
CA LYS A 696 -15.93 -22.49 38.78
C LYS A 696 -14.43 -22.21 38.65
N ASN A 697 -14.07 -21.34 37.72
CA ASN A 697 -12.69 -20.99 37.40
C ASN A 697 -12.56 -19.47 37.14
N MET A 698 -11.32 -18.98 37.02
CA MET A 698 -11.03 -17.56 36.81
C MET A 698 -11.65 -17.01 35.51
N PHE A 699 -11.70 -17.81 34.45
CA PHE A 699 -12.30 -17.39 33.18
C PHE A 699 -13.82 -17.19 33.32
N ASP A 700 -14.51 -18.11 34.00
CA ASP A 700 -15.94 -17.99 34.31
C ASP A 700 -16.21 -16.78 35.22
N ALA A 701 -15.29 -16.44 36.12
CA ALA A 701 -15.40 -15.26 36.97
C ALA A 701 -15.35 -13.96 36.15
N LEU A 702 -14.45 -13.89 35.16
CA LEU A 702 -14.40 -12.77 34.20
C LEU A 702 -15.69 -12.69 33.37
N ALA A 703 -16.14 -13.83 32.83
CA ALA A 703 -17.36 -13.92 32.01
C ALA A 703 -18.64 -13.56 32.78
N ALA A 704 -18.67 -13.83 34.09
CA ALA A 704 -19.78 -13.44 34.96
C ALA A 704 -19.86 -11.92 35.18
N VAL A 705 -18.72 -11.21 35.11
CA VAL A 705 -18.67 -9.75 35.23
C VAL A 705 -19.00 -9.09 33.89
N LYS A 706 -18.35 -9.52 32.79
CA LYS A 706 -18.63 -9.07 31.43
C LYS A 706 -18.47 -10.23 30.43
N PRO A 707 -19.31 -10.33 29.39
CA PRO A 707 -19.10 -11.28 28.30
C PRO A 707 -17.70 -11.08 27.68
N VAL A 708 -16.97 -12.18 27.54
CA VAL A 708 -15.57 -12.19 27.05
C VAL A 708 -15.53 -12.61 25.59
N PHE A 709 -14.96 -11.74 24.78
CA PHE A 709 -14.63 -11.97 23.38
C PHE A 709 -13.12 -12.03 23.25
N HIS A 710 -12.59 -12.92 22.41
CA HIS A 710 -11.15 -13.02 22.21
C HIS A 710 -10.80 -13.21 20.74
N GLU A 711 -9.68 -12.63 20.34
CA GLU A 711 -9.11 -12.79 19.02
C GLU A 711 -8.49 -14.19 18.87
N SER A 712 -8.68 -14.83 17.72
CA SER A 712 -8.03 -16.10 17.39
C SER A 712 -7.33 -16.01 16.05
N LYS A 713 -6.16 -16.67 15.91
CA LYS A 713 -5.45 -16.74 14.63
C LYS A 713 -6.35 -17.49 13.64
N SER A 714 -6.85 -16.81 12.62
CA SER A 714 -7.69 -17.40 11.57
C SER A 714 -6.93 -18.56 10.88
N LYS A 715 -7.16 -19.80 11.33
CA LYS A 715 -6.80 -20.99 10.55
C LYS A 715 -7.74 -21.05 9.35
N ALA A 716 -7.17 -21.00 8.15
CA ALA A 716 -7.93 -21.28 6.95
C ALA A 716 -8.57 -22.68 7.06
N ALA A 717 -9.90 -22.69 7.12
CA ALA A 717 -10.82 -23.82 7.03
C ALA A 717 -10.91 -24.81 8.22
N GLY A 718 -12.11 -24.86 8.80
CA GLY A 718 -12.76 -26.10 9.24
C GLY A 718 -12.65 -26.45 10.71
N THR A 719 -13.37 -25.73 11.59
CA THR A 719 -14.18 -26.32 12.68
C THR A 719 -15.04 -25.19 13.27
N THR A 720 -16.35 -25.25 13.04
CA THR A 720 -17.32 -24.39 13.71
C THR A 720 -17.45 -24.87 15.16
N THR A 721 -16.81 -24.22 16.12
CA THR A 721 -17.09 -24.43 17.55
C THR A 721 -17.92 -23.28 18.09
N THR A 722 -19.23 -23.41 17.92
CA THR A 722 -20.24 -22.59 18.58
C THR A 722 -20.19 -22.88 20.08
N THR A 723 -19.73 -21.93 20.90
CA THR A 723 -19.94 -21.98 22.35
C THR A 723 -21.16 -21.11 22.66
N THR A 724 -22.29 -21.77 22.97
CA THR A 724 -23.49 -21.12 23.51
C THR A 724 -23.99 -21.95 24.69
N THR A 725 -24.19 -21.29 25.83
CA THR A 725 -24.94 -21.80 26.98
C THR A 725 -26.39 -21.29 26.84
N THR A 726 -27.35 -22.22 27.02
CA THR A 726 -28.83 -22.17 26.88
C THR A 726 -29.56 -21.20 27.84
N PRO A 727 -30.93 -21.00 27.82
CA PRO A 727 -32.04 -21.84 27.29
C PRO A 727 -33.11 -21.17 26.40
N ALA A 728 -34.01 -21.99 25.85
CA ALA A 728 -35.16 -21.66 24.97
C ALA A 728 -36.17 -20.67 25.60
N PRO A 729 -37.00 -19.96 24.79
CA PRO A 729 -38.30 -20.52 24.38
C PRO A 729 -38.76 -20.18 22.94
N SER A 730 -40.01 -20.56 22.67
CA SER A 730 -40.75 -20.85 21.44
C SER A 730 -41.07 -19.72 20.42
N SER A 731 -41.19 -20.18 19.15
CA SER A 731 -42.12 -19.79 18.07
C SER A 731 -42.21 -18.33 17.60
N SER A 732 -41.74 -18.04 16.38
CA SER A 732 -42.54 -17.65 15.19
C SER A 732 -41.76 -16.80 14.15
N SER A 733 -42.02 -17.13 12.87
CA SER A 733 -41.93 -16.34 11.62
C SER A 733 -40.61 -15.75 11.08
N ALA A 734 -40.31 -16.21 9.86
CA ALA A 734 -39.64 -15.57 8.71
C ALA A 734 -38.09 -15.46 8.69
N PRO A 735 -37.42 -15.99 7.64
CA PRO A 735 -35.99 -15.78 7.43
C PRO A 735 -35.71 -14.40 6.78
N PRO A 736 -34.65 -13.67 7.19
CA PRO A 736 -34.24 -12.43 6.53
C PRO A 736 -33.50 -12.73 5.22
N PRO A 737 -33.41 -11.75 4.28
CA PRO A 737 -32.86 -11.98 2.95
C PRO A 737 -31.33 -12.13 2.99
N ALA A 738 -30.82 -12.96 2.08
CA ALA A 738 -29.40 -13.20 1.90
C ALA A 738 -28.68 -11.89 1.52
N THR A 739 -27.74 -11.46 2.35
CA THR A 739 -26.78 -10.39 2.03
C THR A 739 -25.38 -10.97 1.93
N ASP A 740 -24.70 -10.59 0.84
CA ASP A 740 -23.30 -10.89 0.55
C ASP A 740 -22.37 -10.45 1.68
N ALA A 741 -21.37 -11.29 2.03
CA ALA A 741 -19.94 -10.92 2.11
C ALA A 741 -19.13 -11.84 3.06
N LYS A 742 -17.89 -12.10 2.64
CA LYS A 742 -16.80 -12.75 3.39
C LYS A 742 -16.45 -11.97 4.66
N ALA A 743 -17.14 -12.19 5.77
CA ALA A 743 -16.66 -11.71 7.07
C ALA A 743 -15.56 -12.66 7.58
N THR A 744 -14.39 -12.11 7.89
CA THR A 744 -13.32 -12.88 8.56
C THR A 744 -13.78 -13.18 10.00
N THR A 745 -13.31 -14.26 10.63
CA THR A 745 -13.66 -14.60 12.03
C THR A 745 -13.47 -13.42 12.98
N THR A 746 -12.47 -12.56 12.72
CA THR A 746 -12.15 -11.34 13.47
C THR A 746 -13.23 -10.26 13.36
N ASP A 747 -13.79 -10.04 12.16
CA ASP A 747 -14.87 -9.06 11.94
C ASP A 747 -16.14 -9.48 12.68
N THR A 748 -16.42 -10.78 12.72
CA THR A 748 -17.56 -11.32 13.47
C THR A 748 -17.40 -11.14 14.98
N VAL A 749 -16.17 -11.26 15.50
CA VAL A 749 -15.86 -11.04 16.92
C VAL A 749 -16.04 -9.56 17.28
N LEU A 750 -15.53 -8.63 16.47
CA LEU A 750 -15.69 -7.19 16.72
C LEU A 750 -17.16 -6.75 16.65
N ALA A 751 -17.92 -7.27 15.69
CA ALA A 751 -19.35 -6.99 15.57
C ALA A 751 -20.13 -7.51 16.79
N ALA A 752 -19.83 -8.72 17.25
CA ALA A 752 -20.44 -9.29 18.45
C ALA A 752 -20.08 -8.52 19.72
N TYR A 753 -18.81 -8.10 19.87
CA TYR A 753 -18.35 -7.23 20.94
C TYR A 753 -19.10 -5.89 20.95
N THR A 754 -19.14 -5.23 19.78
CA THR A 754 -19.83 -3.94 19.60
C THR A 754 -21.31 -4.05 19.95
N THR A 755 -21.97 -5.12 19.49
CA THR A 755 -23.37 -5.40 19.83
C THR A 755 -23.54 -5.61 21.33
N ALA A 756 -22.65 -6.35 22.00
CA ALA A 756 -22.74 -6.60 23.44
C ALA A 756 -22.56 -5.33 24.28
N VAL A 757 -21.69 -4.40 23.87
CA VAL A 757 -21.54 -3.10 24.53
C VAL A 757 -22.76 -2.20 24.29
N THR A 758 -23.25 -2.12 23.06
CA THR A 758 -24.31 -1.17 22.65
C THR A 758 -25.72 -1.59 23.06
N THR A 759 -26.06 -2.87 22.94
CA THR A 759 -27.43 -3.36 23.20
C THR A 759 -27.73 -3.58 24.67
N GLY A 760 -26.71 -3.54 25.54
CA GLY A 760 -26.86 -3.72 26.97
C GLY A 760 -27.59 -5.03 27.29
N LEU A 761 -26.88 -6.17 27.23
CA LEU A 761 -27.36 -7.43 27.84
C LEU A 761 -27.93 -7.14 29.25
N PRO A 762 -28.92 -7.91 29.76
CA PRO A 762 -29.84 -7.52 30.85
C PRO A 762 -29.23 -7.19 32.23
N ARG A 763 -27.90 -7.06 32.33
CA ARG A 763 -27.12 -6.62 33.49
C ARG A 763 -26.18 -5.43 33.24
N GLY A 764 -26.32 -4.69 32.13
CA GLY A 764 -25.81 -3.31 31.97
C GLY A 764 -24.34 -3.03 32.38
N ARG A 765 -23.40 -3.95 32.10
CA ARG A 765 -21.99 -3.80 32.51
C ARG A 765 -20.97 -3.82 31.37
N GLY A 766 -21.41 -3.82 30.11
CA GLY A 766 -20.53 -3.79 28.93
C GLY A 766 -19.88 -5.13 28.58
N ALA A 767 -18.75 -5.12 27.88
CA ALA A 767 -18.08 -6.33 27.37
C ALA A 767 -16.54 -6.26 27.52
N LEU A 768 -15.89 -7.42 27.54
CA LEU A 768 -14.42 -7.57 27.58
C LEU A 768 -13.92 -8.14 26.25
N LEU A 769 -12.96 -7.45 25.62
CA LEU A 769 -12.27 -7.92 24.42
C LEU A 769 -10.81 -8.25 24.76
N LEU A 770 -10.38 -9.48 24.50
CA LEU A 770 -8.99 -9.91 24.58
C LEU A 770 -8.40 -9.91 23.15
N ALA A 771 -7.50 -8.97 22.88
CA ALA A 771 -6.88 -8.77 21.57
C ALA A 771 -5.36 -8.97 21.66
N VAL A 772 -4.70 -9.03 20.51
CA VAL A 772 -3.23 -9.16 20.44
C VAL A 772 -2.62 -7.89 19.87
N VAL A 773 -1.52 -7.41 20.46
CA VAL A 773 -0.74 -6.29 19.91
C VAL A 773 -0.16 -6.69 18.55
N GLY A 774 -0.39 -5.88 17.52
CA GLY A 774 -0.04 -6.22 16.14
C GLY A 774 -0.99 -7.24 15.49
N GLY A 775 -2.04 -7.66 16.19
CA GLY A 775 -3.15 -8.44 15.64
C GLY A 775 -4.13 -7.57 14.84
N SER A 776 -5.04 -8.23 14.12
CA SER A 776 -6.03 -7.56 13.27
C SER A 776 -6.93 -6.58 14.02
N LEU A 777 -7.23 -6.87 15.29
CA LEU A 777 -8.09 -6.02 16.13
C LEU A 777 -7.34 -4.84 16.77
N SER A 778 -6.01 -4.78 16.64
CA SER A 778 -5.18 -3.69 17.16
C SER A 778 -4.85 -2.63 16.10
N GLU A 779 -5.06 -2.93 14.82
CA GLU A 779 -4.69 -2.06 13.70
C GLU A 779 -5.93 -1.58 12.94
N GLY A 780 -6.04 -0.26 12.73
CA GLY A 780 -7.08 0.32 11.87
C GLY A 780 -8.51 0.31 12.41
N ILE A 781 -8.72 -0.16 13.65
CA ILE A 781 -10.01 -0.10 14.35
C ILE A 781 -9.99 1.03 15.37
N ASN A 782 -11.07 1.83 15.39
CA ASN A 782 -11.27 2.89 16.35
C ASN A 782 -12.30 2.46 17.40
N PHE A 783 -11.88 2.37 18.67
CA PHE A 783 -12.77 2.12 19.79
C PHE A 783 -13.34 3.45 20.28
N SER A 784 -14.50 3.84 19.75
CA SER A 784 -15.15 5.10 20.13
C SER A 784 -15.86 5.00 21.48
N ASP A 785 -15.53 5.93 22.38
CA ASP A 785 -16.17 6.18 23.68
C ASP A 785 -16.52 4.91 24.48
N ALA A 786 -17.80 4.48 24.48
CA ALA A 786 -18.27 3.31 25.21
C ALA A 786 -17.58 2.00 24.80
N LEU A 787 -17.07 1.91 23.57
CA LEU A 787 -16.38 0.72 23.06
C LEU A 787 -15.00 0.49 23.69
N GLY A 788 -14.44 1.45 24.41
CA GLY A 788 -13.07 1.37 24.94
C GLY A 788 -12.84 2.24 26.17
N ARG A 789 -13.71 2.16 27.18
CA ARG A 789 -13.58 2.94 28.43
C ARG A 789 -12.39 2.51 29.30
N GLY A 790 -11.89 1.29 29.10
CA GLY A 790 -10.69 0.79 29.75
C GLY A 790 -9.80 0.04 28.76
N VAL A 791 -8.52 0.37 28.73
CA VAL A 791 -7.51 -0.36 27.96
C VAL A 791 -6.44 -0.86 28.90
N ALA A 792 -6.12 -2.15 28.83
CA ALA A 792 -5.00 -2.74 29.54
C ALA A 792 -4.04 -3.38 28.54
N VAL A 793 -2.74 -3.20 28.76
CA VAL A 793 -1.69 -3.81 27.93
C VAL A 793 -0.89 -4.76 28.83
N VAL A 794 -0.90 -6.04 28.48
CA VAL A 794 -0.24 -7.11 29.25
C VAL A 794 1.18 -7.28 28.74
N GLY A 795 2.16 -6.83 29.54
CA GLY A 795 3.56 -6.84 29.12
C GLY A 795 3.79 -6.00 27.86
N LEU A 796 4.94 -6.22 27.21
CA LEU A 796 5.28 -5.56 25.94
C LEU A 796 5.68 -6.64 24.92
N PRO A 797 5.32 -6.47 23.63
CA PRO A 797 5.64 -7.42 22.58
C PRO A 797 7.11 -7.30 22.16
N PHE A 798 8.03 -7.59 23.08
CA PHE A 798 9.45 -7.59 22.74
C PHE A 798 9.81 -8.74 21.80
N PRO A 799 10.63 -8.49 20.77
CA PRO A 799 11.18 -9.56 19.96
C PRO A 799 12.06 -10.46 20.82
N PRO A 800 12.25 -11.73 20.45
CA PRO A 800 13.11 -12.63 21.21
C PRO A 800 14.55 -12.10 21.19
N ALA A 801 15.10 -11.74 22.36
CA ALA A 801 16.41 -11.09 22.46
C ALA A 801 17.55 -11.94 21.89
N HIS A 802 17.40 -13.26 21.93
CA HIS A 802 18.40 -14.19 21.42
C HIS A 802 18.29 -14.44 19.91
N SER A 803 17.28 -13.89 19.23
CA SER A 803 17.06 -14.23 17.85
C SER A 803 18.17 -13.70 16.94
N ALA A 804 18.53 -14.49 15.94
CA ALA A 804 19.55 -14.13 14.95
C ALA A 804 19.15 -12.85 14.21
N GLU A 805 17.87 -12.74 13.82
CA GLU A 805 17.30 -11.56 13.18
C GLU A 805 17.45 -10.30 14.08
N TRP A 806 17.10 -10.42 15.36
CA TRP A 806 17.17 -9.29 16.30
C TRP A 806 18.62 -8.86 16.57
N LYS A 807 19.52 -9.83 16.81
CA LYS A 807 20.97 -9.55 16.99
C LYS A 807 21.56 -8.82 15.79
N ALA A 808 21.19 -9.22 14.58
CA ALA A 808 21.65 -8.55 13.36
C ALA A 808 21.10 -7.12 13.24
N ARG A 809 19.82 -6.89 13.56
CA ARG A 809 19.21 -5.55 13.57
C ARG A 809 19.89 -4.64 14.61
N MET A 810 20.10 -5.13 15.83
CA MET A 810 20.79 -4.39 16.88
C MET A 810 22.24 -4.08 16.51
N GLY A 811 22.96 -5.06 15.94
CA GLY A 811 24.33 -4.85 15.45
C GLY A 811 24.41 -3.79 14.34
N HIS A 812 23.43 -3.76 13.43
CA HIS A 812 23.35 -2.72 12.40
C HIS A 812 23.10 -1.34 13.00
N VAL A 813 22.12 -1.22 13.90
CA VAL A 813 21.79 0.02 14.62
C VAL A 813 23.01 0.56 15.37
N ALA A 814 23.70 -0.29 16.14
CA ALA A 814 24.91 0.09 16.88
C ALA A 814 26.05 0.55 15.95
N ARG A 815 26.24 -0.12 14.81
CA ARG A 815 27.23 0.29 13.81
C ARG A 815 26.92 1.69 13.26
N LYS A 816 25.66 1.96 12.91
CA LYS A 816 25.23 3.24 12.33
C LYS A 816 25.34 4.39 13.33
N ALA A 817 25.00 4.13 14.59
CA ALA A 817 25.23 5.09 15.68
C ALA A 817 26.72 5.44 15.83
N ARG A 818 27.61 4.43 15.78
CA ARG A 818 29.07 4.63 15.83
C ARG A 818 29.60 5.45 14.64
N GLU A 819 29.10 5.20 13.44
CA GLU A 819 29.50 5.95 12.22
C GLU A 819 29.14 7.44 12.30
N LYS A 820 28.07 7.79 13.04
CA LYS A 820 27.67 9.18 13.31
C LYS A 820 28.40 9.82 14.49
N GLY A 821 29.25 9.09 15.21
CA GLY A 821 29.90 9.59 16.42
C GLY A 821 28.96 9.73 17.63
N VAL A 822 27.76 9.13 17.55
CA VAL A 822 26.84 9.05 18.69
C VAL A 822 27.31 7.89 19.57
N VAL A 823 28.07 8.20 20.61
CA VAL A 823 28.46 7.21 21.62
C VAL A 823 27.20 6.83 22.40
N THR A 824 26.61 5.67 22.09
CA THR A 824 25.62 5.05 22.96
C THR A 824 26.37 4.42 24.14
N ASP A 825 26.67 5.21 25.17
CA ASP A 825 27.00 4.66 26.49
C ASP A 825 25.73 3.99 27.03
N GLY A 826 25.59 2.68 26.79
CA GLY A 826 24.40 1.94 27.22
C GLY A 826 24.46 0.42 27.06
N VAL A 827 25.44 -0.13 26.32
CA VAL A 827 25.65 -1.58 26.27
C VAL A 827 27.06 -1.90 26.73
N ARG A 828 27.32 -1.71 28.03
CA ARG A 828 28.36 -2.50 28.69
C ARG A 828 27.81 -3.91 28.78
N GLY A 829 28.50 -4.84 28.12
CA GLY A 829 28.33 -6.25 28.38
C GLY A 829 28.62 -6.55 29.85
N GLU A 830 27.61 -7.04 30.55
CA GLU A 830 27.77 -8.07 31.57
C GLU A 830 27.31 -9.36 30.88
N GLY A 831 28.06 -10.44 30.75
CA GLY A 831 29.42 -10.83 31.09
C GLY A 831 29.62 -12.22 30.46
N ASP A 832 30.84 -12.75 30.57
CA ASP A 832 31.13 -14.18 30.35
C ASP A 832 30.16 -15.14 31.05
#